data_AF-A0A6G0Y5V1-F1
#
_entry.id   AF-A0A6G0Y5V1-F1
#
_cell.length_a   1.000
_cell.length_b   1.000
_cell.length_c   1.000
_cell.angle_alpha   90.00
_cell.angle_beta   90.00
_cell.angle_gamma   90.00
#
_symmetry.space_group_name_H-M   'P 1'
#
loop_
_entity.id
_entity.type
_entity.pdbx_description
1 polymer ?
#
loop_
_entity_poly.entity_id
_entity_poly.type
_entity_poly.pdbx_seq_one_letter_code
_entity_poly.pdbx_strand_id
1 'polypeptide(L)'
;LAIEIEYESNLNFNVKVNDTSVYDTSVLDDTTAGNPATDNLEKTAESSNFDESNLTFNIEDKDNDTSFIWSSPSTSSKHETQVTGHVLQTIHGTSDINVSDVLLGRRIVDIKFVFDQILSKNQNHIKGFDCSFVHSEFIKETRKGFKCSWLFKCKMCNIETIIQSDIDDKHKIPINEAVANASIAVGIGYSQVNEFSACIDVPCMTNKSFIQNSNKIAEVINESAWEQMRLAGLEEKKLALERNDVDIDGIPMCPVVADGQWGKRSYKTKYDSLSGAATIIGFHTSKVLFVGIRNRYCAVCERSNTLKQKPNEHECFMNWKKSSTCMEADGIAEGDGDSSVTKRLKEVIPYGPSRLVEKIECTNHLLRNFSTKISAISKNTKYPILLRQFIRTNIIKFPIAIRKAIKYRKELKVPEHEKISGLMLDISNSFYHMLGQHNKCDTYFCNKKQDLTENLVPAAFNCGLMSEFKLVAQRLIDNATSLLHDVTNNICEQFNSVINKFIAGKRINFSQRNSYNTRVKAAIISFNSGGMFLRHIHKKITKNSPGKIGKQFLSTKFRKLTETRKRRQLFPVKKNKNIKNIGPDEFYGLAEPLTVSDVMDVEQFENQKQTFLASLQLSEEQRRIIEENTRNQRNCQQWFSERRARLTASNFGRVCKMCASCKNTVYDILYGNVTSRAMEYGKIKEDEARQTFEKITKLEVKSCGLFIDEDIPYLAASPDGLIGDNAIDKKIQYLYLENDNIKLKVQSLYHFQLQGQLRITGTNVCYFVIHAESWTHILKIKYDELFWNNKMENQLKSFYLDCLLPEIIDPKYGKRLLRSDILEPKRIEDELNKKRKKKNFFAIFTILY
;
A
#
# COMPACT_ATOMS: atom_id res chain seq x y z
N LEU A 1 29.75 -3.82 -8.09
CA LEU A 1 29.95 -5.00 -7.23
C LEU A 1 31.34 -4.87 -6.64
N ALA A 2 31.46 -4.72 -5.32
CA ALA A 2 32.75 -4.60 -4.64
C ALA A 2 32.90 -5.78 -3.68
N ILE A 3 34.10 -6.34 -3.64
CA ILE A 3 34.60 -7.33 -2.68
C ILE A 3 35.58 -6.58 -1.77
N GLU A 4 35.46 -6.79 -0.46
CA GLU A 4 36.44 -6.43 0.56
C GLU A 4 37.73 -7.23 0.34
N ILE A 5 38.88 -6.55 0.34
CA ILE A 5 40.19 -7.20 0.40
C ILE A 5 40.67 -6.99 1.82
N GLU A 6 40.51 -8.01 2.67
CA GLU A 6 41.27 -8.12 3.91
C GLU A 6 42.67 -8.66 3.57
N TYR A 7 43.68 -7.96 4.08
CA TYR A 7 45.06 -8.42 4.03
C TYR A 7 45.24 -9.54 5.07
N GLU A 8 45.53 -10.75 4.62
CA GLU A 8 46.01 -11.84 5.47
C GLU A 8 47.42 -11.49 6.00
N SER A 9 47.56 -11.44 7.32
CA SER A 9 48.85 -11.61 7.99
C SER A 9 48.84 -12.95 8.76
N ASN A 10 49.51 -13.92 8.17
CA ASN A 10 49.88 -15.18 8.80
C ASN A 10 50.68 -14.94 10.08
N LEU A 11 50.20 -15.47 11.22
CA LEU A 11 51.04 -15.86 12.35
C LEU A 11 50.37 -17.06 13.05
N ASN A 12 50.91 -18.25 12.74
CA ASN A 12 50.67 -19.51 13.44
C ASN A 12 51.11 -19.43 14.91
N PHE A 13 50.25 -19.84 15.84
CA PHE A 13 50.68 -20.55 17.05
C PHE A 13 49.62 -21.57 17.48
N ASN A 14 49.99 -22.84 17.37
CA ASN A 14 49.32 -23.98 18.01
C ASN A 14 49.62 -23.96 19.51
N VAL A 15 48.61 -23.99 20.38
CA VAL A 15 48.70 -24.67 21.68
C VAL A 15 47.36 -25.36 21.99
N LYS A 16 47.54 -26.55 22.54
CA LYS A 16 46.63 -27.66 22.82
C LYS A 16 45.92 -27.52 24.19
N VAL A 17 44.75 -28.19 24.31
CA VAL A 17 44.36 -29.11 25.41
C VAL A 17 43.56 -28.57 26.63
N ASN A 18 42.39 -29.22 26.83
CA ASN A 18 41.67 -29.62 28.07
C ASN A 18 41.03 -28.53 28.95
N ASP A 19 40.05 -28.78 29.81
CA ASP A 19 39.07 -29.86 30.07
C ASP A 19 38.00 -29.27 31.01
N THR A 20 36.87 -29.95 31.05
CA THR A 20 35.80 -30.06 32.07
C THR A 20 35.89 -29.41 33.48
N SER A 21 34.68 -29.14 34.01
CA SER A 21 34.17 -29.27 35.41
C SER A 21 34.13 -28.02 36.30
N VAL A 22 32.96 -27.55 36.82
CA VAL A 22 32.02 -27.98 37.90
C VAL A 22 32.25 -27.18 39.22
N TYR A 23 31.15 -26.83 39.92
CA TYR A 23 30.95 -26.20 41.25
C TYR A 23 30.97 -24.65 41.25
N ASP A 24 29.95 -23.87 41.64
CA ASP A 24 28.84 -23.94 42.62
C ASP A 24 29.22 -23.54 44.08
N THR A 25 28.38 -22.69 44.66
CA THR A 25 28.30 -22.19 46.07
C THR A 25 29.40 -21.19 46.54
N SER A 26 29.23 -20.20 47.44
CA SER A 26 28.12 -19.50 48.14
C SER A 26 28.76 -18.50 49.15
N VAL A 27 27.95 -17.75 49.94
CA VAL A 27 28.25 -17.15 51.29
C VAL A 27 28.79 -15.70 51.30
N LEU A 28 27.96 -14.68 51.67
CA LEU A 28 27.67 -14.08 53.02
C LEU A 28 28.86 -13.22 53.54
N ASP A 29 28.80 -12.11 54.29
CA ASP A 29 27.87 -11.40 55.18
C ASP A 29 28.51 -9.99 55.41
N ASP A 30 27.82 -8.84 55.49
CA ASP A 30 27.01 -8.26 56.59
C ASP A 30 27.76 -7.14 57.37
N THR A 31 27.00 -6.23 58.01
CA THR A 31 27.34 -5.23 59.06
C THR A 31 27.50 -3.71 58.74
N THR A 32 26.38 -2.99 58.98
CA THR A 32 26.13 -1.87 59.93
C THR A 32 26.90 -0.53 59.97
N ALA A 33 26.06 0.53 60.04
CA ALA A 33 26.06 1.70 60.95
C ALA A 33 26.82 3.00 60.61
N GLY A 34 26.09 4.14 60.71
CA GLY A 34 26.69 5.47 60.93
C GLY A 34 25.91 6.66 60.33
N ASN A 35 24.88 7.17 61.03
CA ASN A 35 24.42 8.58 60.97
C ASN A 35 25.40 9.46 61.78
N PRO A 36 25.45 10.82 61.73
CA PRO A 36 24.27 11.72 61.80
C PRO A 36 24.38 13.14 61.16
N ALA A 37 23.31 13.93 61.40
CA ALA A 37 23.26 15.40 61.59
C ALA A 37 23.28 16.30 60.32
N THR A 38 22.55 17.42 60.21
CA THR A 38 21.75 18.27 61.13
C THR A 38 20.73 19.14 60.35
N ASP A 39 19.79 19.70 61.12
CA ASP A 39 19.10 21.00 60.99
C ASP A 39 17.90 21.16 60.03
N ASN A 40 16.83 21.87 60.37
CA ASN A 40 16.17 22.23 61.63
C ASN A 40 14.91 23.05 61.25
N LEU A 41 13.92 23.09 62.15
CA LEU A 41 12.85 24.10 62.32
C LEU A 41 11.63 24.00 61.35
N GLU A 42 10.47 23.42 61.71
CA GLU A 42 9.59 23.57 62.91
C GLU A 42 8.84 24.93 62.86
N LYS A 43 7.52 24.97 62.64
CA LYS A 43 6.41 25.14 63.61
C LYS A 43 5.17 25.65 62.81
N THR A 44 3.88 25.46 63.09
CA THR A 44 3.02 24.95 64.18
C THR A 44 1.58 25.00 63.59
N ALA A 45 0.73 23.96 63.71
CA ALA A 45 -0.31 23.76 64.74
C ALA A 45 -1.39 24.90 64.78
N GLU A 46 -2.72 24.68 64.85
CA GLU A 46 -3.48 23.57 65.43
C GLU A 46 -5.01 23.74 65.26
N SER A 47 -5.75 22.62 65.37
CA SER A 47 -7.14 22.48 65.89
C SER A 47 -8.32 23.02 65.03
N SER A 48 -9.52 22.43 64.94
CA SER A 48 -10.16 21.17 65.37
C SER A 48 -11.65 21.23 64.94
N ASN A 49 -12.31 20.06 64.90
CA ASN A 49 -13.77 19.76 64.85
C ASN A 49 -14.27 19.19 63.51
N PHE A 50 -14.43 17.87 63.40
CA PHE A 50 -15.62 17.04 63.78
C PHE A 50 -16.84 17.36 62.89
N ASP A 51 -17.16 16.52 61.90
CA ASP A 51 -18.05 15.36 62.09
C ASP A 51 -18.30 14.52 60.81
N GLU A 52 -18.14 13.22 61.01
CA GLU A 52 -18.85 12.03 60.51
C GLU A 52 -19.23 11.74 59.03
N SER A 53 -18.92 10.46 58.70
CA SER A 53 -19.51 9.51 57.74
C SER A 53 -18.93 9.49 56.31
N ASN A 54 -17.82 8.77 56.00
CA ASN A 54 -17.62 7.30 55.87
C ASN A 54 -18.59 6.63 54.88
N LEU A 55 -18.22 5.85 53.84
CA LEU A 55 -17.03 5.07 53.45
C LEU A 55 -16.96 5.00 51.90
N THR A 56 -15.85 5.07 51.14
CA THR A 56 -14.63 4.22 51.01
C THR A 56 -14.92 2.70 50.85
N PHE A 57 -14.23 1.88 50.05
CA PHE A 57 -12.81 1.82 49.70
C PHE A 57 -12.58 1.09 48.36
N ASN A 58 -11.49 1.46 47.69
CA ASN A 58 -10.84 0.73 46.59
C ASN A 58 -9.81 -0.26 47.17
N ILE A 59 -9.78 -1.47 46.60
CA ILE A 59 -8.63 -2.21 46.06
C ILE A 59 -7.36 -2.29 46.93
N GLU A 60 -6.92 -3.54 47.19
CA GLU A 60 -5.50 -3.89 47.10
C GLU A 60 -5.31 -5.33 46.58
N ASP A 61 -4.41 -5.44 45.60
CA ASP A 61 -3.94 -6.64 44.91
C ASP A 61 -3.00 -7.49 45.79
N LYS A 62 -2.85 -8.77 45.44
CA LYS A 62 -1.55 -9.47 45.51
C LYS A 62 -1.53 -10.68 44.56
N ASP A 63 -0.54 -10.68 43.69
CA ASP A 63 -0.14 -11.71 42.73
C ASP A 63 0.42 -12.98 43.39
N ASN A 64 0.31 -14.13 42.69
CA ASN A 64 1.47 -14.94 42.29
C ASN A 64 1.11 -16.16 41.41
N ASP A 65 1.66 -16.15 40.19
CA ASP A 65 2.35 -17.19 39.42
C ASP A 65 1.89 -18.67 39.32
N THR A 66 1.49 -19.00 38.08
CA THR A 66 1.91 -20.12 37.19
C THR A 66 1.95 -21.58 37.67
N SER A 67 1.21 -22.48 36.99
CA SER A 67 1.71 -23.48 36.00
C SER A 67 0.79 -24.72 35.85
N PHE A 68 1.04 -25.53 34.79
CA PHE A 68 0.50 -26.88 34.45
C PHE A 68 -0.84 -26.96 33.68
N ILE A 69 -0.81 -27.24 32.36
CA ILE A 69 -0.64 -28.51 31.61
C ILE A 69 -1.90 -29.38 31.58
N TRP A 70 -2.36 -29.61 30.35
CA TRP A 70 -3.50 -30.42 29.95
C TRP A 70 -3.15 -31.91 30.06
N SER A 71 -3.96 -32.69 30.78
CA SER A 71 -3.96 -34.15 30.70
C SER A 71 -5.39 -34.66 30.57
N SER A 72 -5.62 -35.44 29.52
CA SER A 72 -6.84 -36.22 29.36
C SER A 72 -6.69 -37.52 30.16
N PRO A 73 -7.73 -37.99 30.88
CA PRO A 73 -7.77 -39.39 31.30
C PRO A 73 -8.92 -40.15 30.65
N SER A 74 -8.55 -41.28 30.07
CA SER A 74 -9.41 -42.42 29.76
C SER A 74 -9.63 -43.30 31.00
N THR A 75 -10.86 -43.82 31.08
CA THR A 75 -11.32 -45.10 31.69
C THR A 75 -11.37 -45.34 33.20
N SER A 76 -12.64 -45.54 33.62
CA SER A 76 -13.21 -46.50 34.59
C SER A 76 -12.98 -46.32 36.10
N SER A 77 -14.06 -45.92 36.80
CA SER A 77 -14.67 -46.78 37.83
C SER A 77 -16.11 -46.33 38.11
N LYS A 78 -16.93 -47.31 38.49
CA LYS A 78 -18.39 -47.28 38.61
C LYS A 78 -18.85 -46.39 39.77
N HIS A 79 -19.77 -45.47 39.51
CA HIS A 79 -20.83 -45.13 40.46
C HIS A 79 -22.06 -44.67 39.67
N GLU A 80 -23.14 -45.47 39.80
CA GLU A 80 -24.46 -45.15 39.30
C GLU A 80 -25.04 -43.97 40.08
N THR A 81 -25.24 -42.85 39.40
CA THR A 81 -26.22 -41.85 39.81
C THR A 81 -27.03 -41.47 38.58
N GLN A 82 -28.30 -41.90 38.58
CA GLN A 82 -29.29 -41.55 37.58
C GLN A 82 -29.51 -40.04 37.58
N VAL A 83 -28.90 -39.34 36.62
CA VAL A 83 -29.31 -37.99 36.26
C VAL A 83 -30.23 -38.11 35.04
N THR A 84 -31.52 -37.95 35.30
CA THR A 84 -32.58 -37.87 34.31
C THR A 84 -32.21 -36.89 33.21
N GLY A 85 -32.08 -37.40 31.99
CA GLY A 85 -31.78 -36.60 30.81
C GLY A 85 -32.87 -35.56 30.56
N HIS A 86 -32.54 -34.28 30.74
CA HIS A 86 -33.25 -33.23 30.01
C HIS A 86 -32.85 -33.36 28.54
N VAL A 87 -33.72 -34.02 27.77
CA VAL A 87 -33.69 -33.99 26.31
C VAL A 87 -33.89 -32.54 25.89
N LEU A 88 -32.81 -31.84 25.55
CA LEU A 88 -32.87 -30.62 24.75
C LEU A 88 -33.36 -31.02 23.36
N GLN A 89 -34.68 -31.05 23.18
CA GLN A 89 -35.29 -31.11 21.85
C GLN A 89 -34.85 -29.87 21.08
N THR A 90 -33.83 -30.04 20.25
CA THR A 90 -33.43 -29.03 19.28
C THR A 90 -34.45 -29.11 18.16
N ILE A 91 -35.52 -28.30 18.23
CA ILE A 91 -36.49 -28.18 17.13
C ILE A 91 -35.77 -27.56 15.93
N HIS A 92 -35.29 -28.39 15.01
CA HIS A 92 -34.90 -27.98 13.66
C HIS A 92 -36.17 -27.64 12.87
N GLY A 93 -36.70 -26.44 13.08
CA GLY A 93 -37.86 -25.94 12.36
C GLY A 93 -37.49 -25.44 10.96
N THR A 94 -37.71 -26.28 9.94
CA THR A 94 -37.66 -25.91 8.53
C THR A 94 -39.05 -25.58 7.99
N SER A 95 -39.63 -24.44 8.36
CA SER A 95 -40.68 -23.72 7.58
C SER A 95 -41.23 -22.55 8.37
N ASP A 96 -41.37 -21.37 7.72
CA ASP A 96 -42.06 -20.20 8.27
C ASP A 96 -43.59 -20.41 8.27
N ILE A 97 -44.08 -21.36 9.09
CA ILE A 97 -45.49 -21.48 9.50
C ILE A 97 -45.48 -22.13 10.88
N ASN A 98 -45.54 -21.32 11.94
CA ASN A 98 -46.00 -21.81 13.25
C ASN A 98 -47.44 -21.32 13.39
N VAL A 99 -48.40 -22.22 13.21
CA VAL A 99 -49.80 -22.01 13.60
C VAL A 99 -49.84 -22.22 15.11
N SER A 100 -50.08 -21.17 15.88
CA SER A 100 -50.33 -21.29 17.32
C SER A 100 -51.76 -20.87 17.64
N ASP A 101 -52.45 -21.71 18.40
CA ASP A 101 -53.78 -21.43 18.95
C ASP A 101 -53.69 -20.44 20.14
N VAL A 102 -52.47 -20.10 20.57
CA VAL A 102 -52.19 -19.16 21.67
C VAL A 102 -51.25 -18.04 21.18
N LEU A 103 -51.61 -16.79 21.48
CA LEU A 103 -50.79 -15.61 21.20
C LEU A 103 -49.69 -15.47 22.27
N LEU A 104 -48.45 -15.84 21.93
CA LEU A 104 -47.28 -15.75 22.83
C LEU A 104 -46.29 -14.68 22.35
N GLY A 105 -45.75 -13.91 23.29
CA GLY A 105 -44.75 -12.86 23.07
C GLY A 105 -45.29 -11.60 22.39
N ARG A 106 -44.39 -10.65 22.09
CA ARG A 106 -44.68 -9.35 21.48
C ARG A 106 -44.66 -9.39 19.94
N ARG A 107 -45.33 -8.43 19.29
CA ARG A 107 -45.38 -8.29 17.82
C ARG A 107 -45.08 -6.87 17.39
N ILE A 108 -44.48 -6.71 16.22
CA ILE A 108 -44.28 -5.42 15.57
C ILE A 108 -45.47 -5.18 14.65
N VAL A 109 -46.21 -4.10 14.88
CA VAL A 109 -47.44 -3.79 14.15
C VAL A 109 -47.48 -2.32 13.73
N ASP A 110 -48.00 -2.04 12.55
CA ASP A 110 -48.45 -0.70 12.17
C ASP A 110 -49.85 -0.49 12.76
N ILE A 111 -49.89 0.22 13.89
CA ILE A 111 -51.12 0.44 14.68
C ILE A 111 -52.24 1.03 13.82
N LYS A 112 -51.92 2.02 12.98
CA LYS A 112 -52.92 2.67 12.13
C LYS A 112 -53.50 1.65 11.14
N PHE A 113 -52.64 0.88 10.48
CA PHE A 113 -53.07 -0.12 9.51
C PHE A 113 -53.91 -1.24 10.13
N VAL A 114 -53.57 -1.67 11.34
CA VAL A 114 -54.35 -2.69 12.07
C VAL A 114 -55.74 -2.16 12.41
N PHE A 115 -55.84 -0.94 12.95
CA PHE A 115 -57.14 -0.34 13.29
C PHE A 115 -57.99 -0.04 12.06
N ASP A 116 -57.39 0.47 10.97
CA ASP A 116 -58.10 0.70 9.71
C ASP A 116 -58.66 -0.61 9.12
N GLN A 117 -57.94 -1.72 9.24
CA GLN A 117 -58.45 -3.05 8.84
C GLN A 117 -59.61 -3.52 9.71
N ILE A 118 -59.54 -3.33 11.04
CA ILE A 118 -60.64 -3.68 11.94
C ILE A 118 -61.89 -2.87 11.60
N LEU A 119 -61.74 -1.55 11.41
CA LEU A 119 -62.85 -0.65 11.08
C LEU A 119 -63.47 -0.92 9.70
N SER A 120 -62.64 -1.16 8.68
CA SER A 120 -63.14 -1.46 7.32
C SER A 120 -63.81 -2.83 7.24
N LYS A 121 -63.25 -3.85 7.90
CA LYS A 121 -63.82 -5.21 7.86
C LYS A 121 -65.06 -5.37 8.72
N ASN A 122 -65.22 -4.51 9.74
CA ASN A 122 -66.48 -4.36 10.48
C ASN A 122 -67.68 -4.03 9.57
N GLN A 123 -67.48 -3.30 8.47
CA GLN A 123 -68.55 -2.95 7.55
C GLN A 123 -69.04 -4.14 6.69
N ASN A 124 -68.27 -5.23 6.64
CA ASN A 124 -68.60 -6.43 5.87
C ASN A 124 -69.51 -7.40 6.65
N HIS A 125 -69.79 -7.13 7.93
CA HIS A 125 -70.76 -7.88 8.69
C HIS A 125 -72.17 -7.56 8.14
N ILE A 126 -72.86 -8.58 7.64
CA ILE A 126 -74.15 -8.46 6.94
C ILE A 126 -75.17 -7.74 7.85
N LYS A 127 -75.90 -6.77 7.27
CA LYS A 127 -76.92 -5.89 7.90
C LYS A 127 -78.12 -6.61 8.57
N GLY A 128 -78.10 -7.93 8.72
CA GLY A 128 -79.19 -8.71 9.31
C GLY A 128 -78.98 -9.18 10.75
N PHE A 129 -77.73 -9.18 11.25
CA PHE A 129 -77.39 -9.70 12.58
C PHE A 129 -76.77 -8.67 13.55
N ASP A 130 -76.65 -7.39 13.14
CA ASP A 130 -76.00 -6.31 13.90
C ASP A 130 -74.66 -6.71 14.57
N CYS A 131 -73.94 -7.63 13.95
CA CYS A 131 -72.70 -8.16 14.50
C CYS A 131 -71.49 -7.27 14.16
N SER A 132 -70.66 -7.02 15.15
CA SER A 132 -69.38 -6.29 15.04
C SER A 132 -68.16 -7.18 15.36
N PHE A 133 -66.96 -6.66 15.19
CA PHE A 133 -65.68 -7.32 15.49
C PHE A 133 -65.57 -7.77 16.96
N VAL A 134 -66.33 -7.15 17.87
CA VAL A 134 -66.44 -7.58 19.28
C VAL A 134 -66.95 -9.02 19.38
N HIS A 135 -67.75 -9.48 18.41
CA HIS A 135 -68.28 -10.84 18.34
C HIS A 135 -67.35 -11.82 17.60
N SER A 136 -66.14 -11.38 17.25
CA SER A 136 -65.16 -12.21 16.55
C SER A 136 -64.20 -12.88 17.52
N GLU A 137 -64.01 -14.18 17.35
CA GLU A 137 -63.02 -14.96 18.08
C GLU A 137 -61.74 -15.12 17.26
N PHE A 138 -60.61 -15.10 17.95
CA PHE A 138 -59.32 -15.43 17.37
C PHE A 138 -59.26 -16.94 17.09
N ILE A 139 -58.89 -17.32 15.87
CA ILE A 139 -58.67 -18.72 15.49
C ILE A 139 -57.19 -19.04 15.51
N LYS A 140 -56.39 -18.32 14.70
CA LYS A 140 -54.99 -18.66 14.50
C LYS A 140 -54.13 -17.47 14.12
N GLU A 141 -52.85 -17.57 14.48
CA GLU A 141 -51.80 -16.68 14.01
C GLU A 141 -50.95 -17.40 12.95
N THR A 142 -50.65 -16.68 11.86
CA THR A 142 -49.64 -17.08 10.87
C THR A 142 -48.49 -16.09 10.92
N ARG A 143 -47.28 -16.59 11.23
CA ARG A 143 -46.06 -15.78 11.36
C ARG A 143 -45.12 -15.98 10.17
N LYS A 144 -44.66 -14.87 9.58
CA LYS A 144 -43.65 -14.82 8.52
C LYS A 144 -42.57 -13.82 8.93
N GLY A 145 -41.67 -14.28 9.81
CA GLY A 145 -40.69 -13.40 10.45
C GLY A 145 -41.35 -12.36 11.34
N PHE A 146 -41.04 -11.08 11.11
CA PHE A 146 -41.65 -9.96 11.86
C PHE A 146 -43.05 -9.60 11.35
N LYS A 147 -43.48 -10.11 10.20
CA LYS A 147 -44.83 -9.92 9.66
C LYS A 147 -45.75 -11.02 10.19
N CYS A 148 -46.91 -10.64 10.70
CA CYS A 148 -47.91 -11.56 11.24
C CYS A 148 -49.27 -11.33 10.59
N SER A 149 -50.09 -12.38 10.60
CA SER A 149 -51.49 -12.33 10.16
C SER A 149 -52.34 -13.12 11.14
N TRP A 150 -53.43 -12.52 11.59
CA TRP A 150 -54.36 -13.12 12.54
C TRP A 150 -55.68 -13.39 11.84
N LEU A 151 -56.15 -14.63 11.95
CA LEU A 151 -57.46 -15.04 11.46
C LEU A 151 -58.46 -14.96 12.61
N PHE A 152 -59.54 -14.22 12.39
CA PHE A 152 -60.68 -14.12 13.28
C PHE A 152 -61.92 -14.65 12.60
N LYS A 153 -62.86 -15.20 13.37
CA LYS A 153 -64.18 -15.62 12.88
C LYS A 153 -65.28 -15.05 13.74
N CYS A 154 -66.30 -14.48 13.11
CA CYS A 154 -67.45 -13.96 13.84
C CYS A 154 -68.34 -15.11 14.32
N LYS A 155 -68.69 -15.14 15.62
CA LYS A 155 -69.59 -16.15 16.19
C LYS A 155 -71.04 -16.03 15.69
N MET A 156 -71.45 -14.86 15.22
CA MET A 156 -72.83 -14.60 14.80
C MET A 156 -73.04 -14.86 13.30
N CYS A 157 -72.20 -14.27 12.44
CA CYS A 157 -72.34 -14.40 10.98
C CYS A 157 -71.36 -15.37 10.33
N ASN A 158 -70.48 -16.03 11.10
CA ASN A 158 -69.45 -16.95 10.62
C ASN A 158 -68.45 -16.38 9.59
N ILE A 159 -68.43 -15.06 9.38
CA ILE A 159 -67.48 -14.42 8.47
C ILE A 159 -66.06 -14.50 9.05
N GLU A 160 -65.13 -14.92 8.20
CA GLU A 160 -63.70 -14.96 8.50
C GLU A 160 -63.02 -13.65 8.11
N THR A 161 -62.28 -13.05 9.02
CA THR A 161 -61.53 -11.81 8.79
C THR A 161 -60.05 -12.01 9.09
N ILE A 162 -59.19 -11.71 8.12
CA ILE A 162 -57.73 -11.77 8.29
C ILE A 162 -57.19 -10.37 8.55
N ILE A 163 -56.54 -10.14 9.68
CA ILE A 163 -55.88 -8.86 9.98
C ILE A 163 -54.37 -9.04 9.86
N GLN A 164 -53.71 -8.15 9.14
CA GLN A 164 -52.26 -8.17 8.93
C GLN A 164 -51.54 -7.13 9.79
N SER A 165 -50.33 -7.45 10.25
CA SER A 165 -49.54 -6.57 11.13
C SER A 165 -48.88 -5.40 10.40
N ASP A 166 -48.65 -5.51 9.10
CA ASP A 166 -47.93 -4.52 8.29
C ASP A 166 -48.48 -4.48 6.86
N ILE A 167 -48.43 -3.31 6.24
CA ILE A 167 -49.00 -3.04 4.91
C ILE A 167 -47.95 -3.30 3.82
N ASP A 168 -48.35 -3.99 2.76
CA ASP A 168 -47.56 -4.09 1.53
C ASP A 168 -47.82 -2.85 0.66
N ASP A 169 -47.35 -1.67 1.11
CA ASP A 169 -47.48 -0.39 0.41
C ASP A 169 -46.20 -0.06 -0.37
N LYS A 170 -46.34 0.49 -1.58
CA LYS A 170 -45.23 1.01 -2.39
C LYS A 170 -44.48 2.16 -1.70
N HIS A 171 -45.10 2.82 -0.72
CA HIS A 171 -44.51 3.95 0.01
C HIS A 171 -43.77 3.57 1.30
N LYS A 172 -43.78 2.30 1.70
CA LYS A 172 -43.07 1.79 2.89
C LYS A 172 -42.19 0.60 2.52
N ILE A 173 -41.11 0.41 3.26
CA ILE A 173 -40.29 -0.80 3.14
C ILE A 173 -40.96 -1.88 4.00
N PRO A 174 -41.29 -3.06 3.47
CA PRO A 174 -41.86 -4.15 4.26
C PRO A 174 -41.00 -4.47 5.49
N ILE A 175 -41.62 -4.77 6.64
CA ILE A 175 -40.91 -4.89 7.92
C ILE A 175 -39.70 -5.84 7.89
N ASN A 176 -39.80 -6.99 7.22
CA ASN A 176 -38.70 -7.94 7.13
C ASN A 176 -37.50 -7.38 6.33
N GLU A 177 -37.78 -6.69 5.22
CA GLU A 177 -36.77 -6.02 4.40
C GLU A 177 -36.19 -4.81 5.13
N ALA A 178 -37.02 -4.09 5.90
CA ALA A 178 -36.59 -2.98 6.75
C ALA A 178 -35.62 -3.44 7.85
N VAL A 179 -35.88 -4.59 8.50
CA VAL A 179 -34.97 -5.19 9.50
C VAL A 179 -33.67 -5.65 8.84
N ALA A 180 -33.73 -6.29 7.67
CA ALA A 180 -32.53 -6.68 6.92
C ALA A 180 -31.68 -5.44 6.56
N ASN A 181 -32.29 -4.38 6.02
CA ASN A 181 -31.61 -3.11 5.73
C ASN A 181 -31.05 -2.43 6.99
N ALA A 182 -31.79 -2.46 8.09
CA ALA A 182 -31.33 -1.93 9.38
C ALA A 182 -30.10 -2.69 9.89
N SER A 183 -30.06 -4.02 9.75
CA SER A 183 -28.91 -4.83 10.15
C SER A 183 -27.62 -4.43 9.42
N ILE A 184 -27.73 -4.11 8.12
CA ILE A 184 -26.62 -3.60 7.31
C ILE A 184 -26.24 -2.19 7.78
N ALA A 185 -27.22 -1.30 7.96
CA ALA A 185 -27.01 0.08 8.39
C ALA A 185 -26.32 0.20 9.76
N VAL A 186 -26.64 -0.69 10.69
CA VAL A 186 -26.08 -0.75 12.04
C VAL A 186 -24.72 -1.44 12.03
N GLY A 187 -24.52 -2.43 11.16
CA GLY A 187 -23.28 -3.22 11.11
C GLY A 187 -23.37 -4.52 11.91
N ILE A 188 -24.54 -5.16 11.97
CA ILE A 188 -24.79 -6.43 12.69
C ILE A 188 -25.25 -7.54 11.74
N GLY A 189 -25.13 -8.80 12.14
CA GLY A 189 -25.58 -9.97 11.39
C GLY A 189 -26.85 -10.61 11.95
N TYR A 190 -27.25 -11.75 11.38
CA TYR A 190 -28.45 -12.49 11.78
C TYR A 190 -28.45 -12.85 13.28
N SER A 191 -27.35 -13.39 13.80
CA SER A 191 -27.25 -13.81 15.20
C SER A 191 -27.57 -12.68 16.18
N GLN A 192 -27.06 -11.47 15.92
CA GLN A 192 -27.34 -10.30 16.76
C GLN A 192 -28.77 -9.79 16.61
N VAL A 193 -29.36 -9.89 15.41
CA VAL A 193 -30.78 -9.56 15.21
C VAL A 193 -31.68 -10.54 15.95
N ASN A 194 -31.35 -11.83 15.94
CA ASN A 194 -32.08 -12.86 16.65
C ASN A 194 -31.98 -12.67 18.17
N GLU A 195 -30.77 -12.40 18.69
CA GLU A 195 -30.54 -12.07 20.09
C GLU A 195 -31.33 -10.82 20.51
N PHE A 196 -31.25 -9.73 19.74
CA PHE A 196 -32.02 -8.51 19.99
C PHE A 196 -33.52 -8.80 20.05
N SER A 197 -34.04 -9.56 19.08
CA SER A 197 -35.45 -9.94 18.99
C SER A 197 -35.89 -10.77 20.20
N ALA A 198 -35.09 -11.75 20.60
CA ALA A 198 -35.35 -12.59 21.76
C ALA A 198 -35.36 -11.78 23.07
N CYS A 199 -34.44 -10.84 23.25
CA CYS A 199 -34.39 -9.98 24.43
C CYS A 199 -35.63 -9.09 24.60
N ILE A 200 -36.28 -8.70 23.50
CA ILE A 200 -37.53 -7.92 23.54
C ILE A 200 -38.78 -8.80 23.41
N ASP A 201 -38.62 -10.12 23.51
CA ASP A 201 -39.70 -11.11 23.40
C ASP A 201 -40.49 -11.01 22.09
N VAL A 202 -39.81 -10.68 20.98
CA VAL A 202 -40.40 -10.65 19.62
C VAL A 202 -39.88 -11.85 18.82
N PRO A 203 -40.75 -12.63 18.15
CA PRO A 203 -40.29 -13.70 17.26
C PRO A 203 -39.47 -13.16 16.09
N CYS A 204 -38.29 -13.75 15.87
CA CYS A 204 -37.41 -13.38 14.76
C CYS A 204 -37.75 -14.18 13.49
N MET A 205 -37.32 -13.69 12.33
CA MET A 205 -37.32 -14.47 11.09
C MET A 205 -36.27 -15.58 11.13
N THR A 206 -36.47 -16.63 10.32
CA THR A 206 -35.44 -17.67 10.14
C THR A 206 -34.22 -17.12 9.40
N ASN A 207 -33.06 -17.75 9.59
CA ASN A 207 -31.82 -17.35 8.89
C ASN A 207 -32.00 -17.38 7.36
N LYS A 208 -32.75 -18.35 6.84
CA LYS A 208 -33.06 -18.46 5.41
C LYS A 208 -33.82 -17.24 4.91
N SER A 209 -34.90 -16.86 5.59
CA SER A 209 -35.71 -15.68 5.26
C SER A 209 -34.92 -14.38 5.44
N PHE A 210 -34.04 -14.30 6.44
CA PHE A 210 -33.13 -13.16 6.61
C PHE A 210 -32.18 -12.98 5.44
N ILE A 211 -31.56 -14.07 4.97
CA ILE A 211 -30.65 -14.04 3.81
C ILE A 211 -31.40 -13.61 2.55
N GLN A 212 -32.61 -14.14 2.32
CA GLN A 212 -33.43 -13.76 1.16
C GLN A 212 -33.75 -12.25 1.15
N ASN A 213 -34.24 -11.72 2.28
CA ASN A 213 -34.52 -10.28 2.40
C ASN A 213 -33.24 -9.43 2.31
N SER A 214 -32.11 -9.93 2.84
CA SER A 214 -30.81 -9.25 2.72
C SER A 214 -30.32 -9.18 1.27
N ASN A 215 -30.55 -10.23 0.46
CA ASN A 215 -30.16 -10.24 -0.94
C ASN A 215 -30.98 -9.24 -1.77
N LYS A 216 -32.30 -9.14 -1.55
CA LYS A 216 -33.13 -8.11 -2.19
C LYS A 216 -32.62 -6.69 -1.88
N ILE A 217 -32.30 -6.43 -0.62
CA ILE A 217 -31.73 -5.14 -0.21
C ILE A 217 -30.32 -4.94 -0.79
N ALA A 218 -29.54 -6.02 -0.96
CA ALA A 218 -28.20 -5.94 -1.54
C ALA A 218 -28.21 -5.48 -3.00
N GLU A 219 -29.19 -5.89 -3.80
CA GLU A 219 -29.37 -5.43 -5.19
C GLU A 219 -29.59 -3.91 -5.22
N VAL A 220 -30.52 -3.40 -4.40
CA VAL A 220 -30.81 -1.95 -4.30
C VAL A 220 -29.59 -1.16 -3.83
N ILE A 221 -28.84 -1.69 -2.86
CA ILE A 221 -27.59 -1.08 -2.38
C ILE A 221 -26.54 -1.08 -3.51
N ASN A 222 -26.44 -2.15 -4.30
CA ASN A 222 -25.48 -2.25 -5.39
C ASN A 222 -25.73 -1.18 -6.45
N GLU A 223 -26.96 -1.07 -6.94
CA GLU A 223 -27.36 -0.04 -7.91
C GLU A 223 -27.14 1.37 -7.37
N SER A 224 -27.52 1.61 -6.11
CA SER A 224 -27.38 2.92 -5.48
C SER A 224 -25.92 3.31 -5.30
N ALA A 225 -25.04 2.37 -4.97
CA ALA A 225 -23.62 2.62 -4.84
C ALA A 225 -22.98 2.98 -6.19
N TRP A 226 -23.33 2.24 -7.25
CA TRP A 226 -22.88 2.55 -8.62
C TRP A 226 -23.31 3.95 -9.08
N GLU A 227 -24.57 4.31 -8.84
CA GLU A 227 -25.06 5.64 -9.21
C GLU A 227 -24.35 6.74 -8.42
N GLN A 228 -24.08 6.55 -7.13
CA GLN A 228 -23.33 7.51 -6.32
C GLN A 228 -21.86 7.66 -6.76
N MET A 229 -21.21 6.58 -7.20
CA MET A 229 -19.86 6.62 -7.77
C MET A 229 -19.84 7.34 -9.12
N ARG A 230 -20.80 7.03 -9.99
CA ARG A 230 -20.97 7.68 -11.31
C ARG A 230 -21.15 9.19 -11.18
N LEU A 231 -22.05 9.63 -10.29
CA LEU A 231 -22.30 11.05 -10.03
C LEU A 231 -21.05 11.75 -9.47
N ALA A 232 -20.32 11.09 -8.57
CA ALA A 232 -19.06 11.62 -8.05
C ALA A 232 -17.99 11.77 -9.15
N GLY A 233 -17.88 10.80 -10.06
CA GLY A 233 -16.97 10.88 -11.21
C GLY A 233 -17.31 12.02 -12.17
N LEU A 234 -18.61 12.24 -12.46
CA LEU A 234 -19.04 13.37 -13.29
C LEU A 234 -18.74 14.74 -12.65
N GLU A 235 -18.87 14.84 -11.33
CA GLU A 235 -18.54 16.06 -10.58
C GLU A 235 -17.04 16.33 -10.59
N GLU A 236 -16.19 15.32 -10.38
CA GLU A 236 -14.73 15.46 -10.47
C GLU A 236 -14.30 15.85 -11.90
N LYS A 237 -14.89 15.21 -12.93
CA LYS A 237 -14.67 15.55 -14.34
C LYS A 237 -15.01 17.02 -14.62
N LYS A 238 -16.14 17.50 -14.11
CA LYS A 238 -16.57 18.90 -14.28
C LYS A 238 -15.55 19.87 -13.66
N LEU A 239 -15.09 19.58 -12.43
CA LEU A 239 -14.11 20.41 -11.75
C LEU A 239 -12.74 20.43 -12.44
N ALA A 240 -12.34 19.35 -13.11
CA ALA A 240 -11.12 19.30 -13.90
C ALA A 240 -11.24 20.18 -15.16
N LEU A 241 -12.38 20.12 -15.86
CA LEU A 241 -12.68 21.01 -17.00
C LEU A 241 -12.69 22.49 -16.60
N GLU A 242 -13.32 22.84 -15.46
CA GLU A 242 -13.38 24.22 -14.95
C GLU A 242 -12.00 24.81 -14.63
N ARG A 243 -11.00 23.96 -14.36
CA ARG A 243 -9.62 24.36 -14.07
C ARG A 243 -8.70 24.34 -15.28
N ASN A 244 -9.20 23.96 -16.45
CA ASN A 244 -8.40 23.65 -17.64
C ASN A 244 -7.31 22.61 -17.36
N ASP A 245 -7.56 21.70 -16.39
CA ASP A 245 -6.73 20.53 -16.12
C ASP A 245 -7.05 19.46 -17.18
N VAL A 246 -6.77 19.77 -18.44
CA VAL A 246 -7.04 18.92 -19.61
C VAL A 246 -5.74 18.56 -20.31
N ASP A 247 -5.65 17.31 -20.75
CA ASP A 247 -4.54 16.83 -21.57
C ASP A 247 -4.58 17.45 -22.98
N ILE A 248 -3.54 17.20 -23.78
CA ILE A 248 -3.39 17.63 -25.18
C ILE A 248 -4.58 17.17 -26.03
N ASP A 249 -5.20 16.04 -25.68
CA ASP A 249 -6.40 15.49 -26.34
C ASP A 249 -7.74 15.99 -25.77
N GLY A 250 -7.71 16.95 -24.84
CA GLY A 250 -8.92 17.48 -24.18
C GLY A 250 -9.52 16.56 -23.12
N ILE A 251 -8.80 15.51 -22.69
CA ILE A 251 -9.24 14.57 -21.65
C ILE A 251 -9.01 15.20 -20.27
N PRO A 252 -10.01 15.23 -19.37
CA PRO A 252 -9.84 15.83 -18.04
C PRO A 252 -8.94 14.99 -17.14
N MET A 253 -7.91 15.60 -16.58
CA MET A 253 -6.95 14.97 -15.67
C MET A 253 -7.48 15.09 -14.23
N CYS A 254 -7.91 13.95 -13.65
CA CYS A 254 -8.51 13.92 -12.32
C CYS A 254 -7.52 13.36 -11.27
N PRO A 255 -7.02 14.18 -10.32
CA PRO A 255 -6.20 13.66 -9.24
C PRO A 255 -7.03 12.83 -8.28
N VAL A 256 -6.51 11.65 -7.91
CA VAL A 256 -7.21 10.69 -7.04
C VAL A 256 -6.33 10.25 -5.87
N VAL A 257 -6.98 9.85 -4.79
CA VAL A 257 -6.35 9.21 -3.63
C VAL A 257 -6.82 7.75 -3.59
N ALA A 258 -5.88 6.82 -3.56
CA ALA A 258 -6.16 5.39 -3.53
C ALA A 258 -5.55 4.71 -2.31
N ASP A 259 -6.27 3.71 -1.76
CA ASP A 259 -5.82 2.89 -0.62
C ASP A 259 -6.60 1.57 -0.53
N GLY A 260 -5.99 0.57 0.12
CA GLY A 260 -6.55 -0.75 0.37
C GLY A 260 -7.02 -0.99 1.80
N GLN A 261 -8.03 -1.85 1.96
CA GLN A 261 -8.52 -2.30 3.26
C GLN A 261 -8.93 -3.77 3.23
N TRP A 262 -8.59 -4.50 4.28
CA TRP A 262 -8.92 -5.91 4.45
C TRP A 262 -10.08 -6.17 5.40
N GLY A 263 -10.87 -7.21 5.15
CA GLY A 263 -11.95 -7.69 6.02
C GLY A 263 -11.47 -8.21 7.39
N LYS A 264 -10.20 -8.62 7.49
CA LYS A 264 -9.53 -9.03 8.72
C LYS A 264 -8.37 -8.07 9.07
N ARG A 265 -8.05 -7.92 10.36
CA ARG A 265 -6.81 -7.22 10.78
C ARG A 265 -5.62 -8.16 10.62
N SER A 266 -4.63 -7.74 9.84
CA SER A 266 -3.33 -8.42 9.75
C SER A 266 -2.39 -7.89 10.83
N TYR A 267 -2.06 -8.72 11.83
CA TYR A 267 -1.10 -8.38 12.87
C TYR A 267 0.33 -8.75 12.44
N LYS A 268 0.83 -8.21 11.31
CA LYS A 268 2.21 -8.36 10.76
C LYS A 268 2.77 -9.79 10.58
N THR A 269 2.02 -10.81 10.97
CA THR A 269 2.44 -12.22 11.01
C THR A 269 1.49 -13.11 10.21
N LYS A 270 0.25 -12.64 9.96
CA LYS A 270 -0.76 -13.35 9.17
C LYS A 270 -1.45 -12.38 8.19
N TYR A 271 -1.18 -12.57 6.90
CA TYR A 271 -1.80 -11.87 5.78
C TYR A 271 -2.79 -12.82 5.08
N ASP A 272 -3.84 -13.22 5.82
CA ASP A 272 -4.78 -14.27 5.44
C ASP A 272 -6.22 -13.75 5.27
N SER A 273 -6.39 -12.47 4.93
CA SER A 273 -7.73 -11.91 4.78
C SER A 273 -8.46 -12.58 3.61
N LEU A 274 -9.68 -13.05 3.88
CA LEU A 274 -10.54 -13.68 2.87
C LEU A 274 -11.12 -12.66 1.90
N SER A 275 -11.32 -11.42 2.35
CA SER A 275 -11.80 -10.33 1.49
C SER A 275 -10.99 -9.05 1.68
N GLY A 276 -10.94 -8.24 0.63
CA GLY A 276 -10.37 -6.90 0.64
C GLY A 276 -11.14 -5.97 -0.29
N ALA A 277 -11.04 -4.68 -0.04
CA ALA A 277 -11.60 -3.62 -0.86
C ALA A 277 -10.50 -2.57 -1.10
N ALA A 278 -10.28 -2.24 -2.36
CA ALA A 278 -9.42 -1.13 -2.76
C ALA A 278 -10.29 0.03 -3.22
N THR A 279 -9.97 1.24 -2.80
CA THR A 279 -10.82 2.43 -3.01
C THR A 279 -10.07 3.48 -3.80
N ILE A 280 -10.75 4.15 -4.72
CA ILE A 280 -10.31 5.36 -5.40
C ILE A 280 -11.26 6.49 -5.01
N ILE A 281 -10.72 7.58 -4.47
CA ILE A 281 -11.46 8.75 -3.99
C ILE A 281 -10.97 9.98 -4.77
N GLY A 282 -11.90 10.80 -5.27
CA GLY A 282 -11.58 12.05 -5.95
C GLY A 282 -10.94 13.04 -4.98
N PHE A 283 -9.81 13.64 -5.38
CA PHE A 283 -9.07 14.54 -4.48
C PHE A 283 -9.88 15.80 -4.15
N HIS A 284 -10.61 16.36 -5.12
CA HIS A 284 -11.35 17.61 -4.94
C HIS A 284 -12.74 17.41 -4.36
N THR A 285 -13.50 16.44 -4.88
CA THR A 285 -14.84 16.14 -4.33
C THR A 285 -14.78 15.43 -2.98
N SER A 286 -13.65 14.77 -2.67
CA SER A 286 -13.52 13.87 -1.51
C SER A 286 -14.60 12.77 -1.48
N LYS A 287 -15.11 12.37 -2.64
CA LYS A 287 -16.12 11.32 -2.83
C LYS A 287 -15.48 10.08 -3.45
N VAL A 288 -16.00 8.91 -3.09
CA VAL A 288 -15.57 7.63 -3.65
C VAL A 288 -15.99 7.58 -5.12
N LEU A 289 -15.02 7.39 -6.01
CA LEU A 289 -15.20 7.26 -7.45
C LEU A 289 -15.29 5.79 -7.87
N PHE A 290 -14.53 4.93 -7.20
CA PHE A 290 -14.49 3.52 -7.52
C PHE A 290 -14.10 2.66 -6.31
N VAL A 291 -14.59 1.42 -6.26
CA VAL A 291 -14.15 0.40 -5.30
C VAL A 291 -14.01 -0.96 -5.98
N GLY A 292 -12.80 -1.51 -5.95
CA GLY A 292 -12.49 -2.88 -6.39
C GLY A 292 -12.54 -3.85 -5.22
N ILE A 293 -13.50 -4.76 -5.20
CA ILE A 293 -13.69 -5.74 -4.11
C ILE A 293 -13.15 -7.10 -4.55
N ARG A 294 -12.35 -7.74 -3.69
CA ARG A 294 -11.74 -9.05 -3.93
C ARG A 294 -12.09 -10.02 -2.81
N ASN A 295 -12.61 -11.19 -3.16
CA ASN A 295 -12.95 -12.28 -2.24
C ASN A 295 -12.30 -13.60 -2.66
N ARG A 296 -11.65 -14.25 -1.70
CA ARG A 296 -10.97 -15.55 -1.83
C ARG A 296 -11.81 -16.75 -1.44
N TYR A 297 -12.95 -16.49 -0.83
CA TYR A 297 -13.70 -17.52 -0.15
C TYR A 297 -15.18 -17.40 -0.49
N CYS A 298 -15.77 -18.53 -0.84
CA CYS A 298 -17.21 -18.69 -0.95
C CYS A 298 -17.61 -19.92 -0.14
N ALA A 299 -18.47 -19.73 0.87
CA ALA A 299 -18.88 -20.83 1.75
C ALA A 299 -19.61 -21.96 1.01
N VAL A 300 -20.32 -21.64 -0.08
CA VAL A 300 -21.05 -22.64 -0.88
C VAL A 300 -20.06 -23.49 -1.69
N CYS A 301 -19.08 -22.86 -2.34
CA CYS A 301 -18.01 -23.56 -3.04
C CYS A 301 -17.18 -24.42 -2.08
N GLU A 302 -16.76 -23.85 -0.95
CA GLU A 302 -15.91 -24.55 0.01
C GLU A 302 -16.61 -25.79 0.58
N ARG A 303 -17.88 -25.64 0.98
CA ARG A 303 -18.67 -26.76 1.51
C ARG A 303 -18.81 -27.89 0.49
N SER A 304 -19.01 -27.54 -0.77
CA SER A 304 -19.15 -28.53 -1.85
C SER A 304 -17.81 -29.23 -2.13
N ASN A 305 -16.71 -28.48 -2.08
CA ASN A 305 -15.35 -29.02 -2.17
C ASN A 305 -15.03 -29.98 -1.02
N THR A 306 -15.37 -29.62 0.22
CA THR A 306 -15.23 -30.50 1.40
C THR A 306 -16.02 -31.80 1.24
N LEU A 307 -17.23 -31.71 0.68
CA LEU A 307 -18.10 -32.86 0.40
C LEU A 307 -17.73 -33.62 -0.88
N LYS A 308 -16.69 -33.17 -1.63
CA LYS A 308 -16.29 -33.70 -2.94
C LYS A 308 -17.45 -33.78 -3.95
N GLN A 309 -18.37 -32.83 -3.88
CA GLN A 309 -19.54 -32.72 -4.77
C GLN A 309 -19.44 -31.45 -5.62
N LYS A 310 -20.11 -31.45 -6.77
CA LYS A 310 -20.24 -30.22 -7.56
C LYS A 310 -21.06 -29.19 -6.76
N PRO A 311 -20.64 -27.92 -6.74
CA PRO A 311 -21.38 -26.90 -6.04
C PRO A 311 -22.76 -26.72 -6.66
N ASN A 312 -23.78 -26.61 -5.81
CA ASN A 312 -25.12 -26.20 -6.22
C ASN A 312 -25.05 -24.86 -6.96
N GLU A 313 -25.95 -24.63 -7.91
CA GLU A 313 -26.06 -23.35 -8.60
C GLU A 313 -26.23 -22.21 -7.60
N HIS A 314 -25.29 -21.26 -7.63
CA HIS A 314 -25.31 -20.08 -6.78
C HIS A 314 -24.48 -18.96 -7.42
N GLU A 315 -24.76 -17.72 -7.03
CA GLU A 315 -23.91 -16.58 -7.39
C GLU A 315 -22.59 -16.69 -6.61
N CYS A 316 -21.52 -17.06 -7.30
CA CYS A 316 -20.21 -17.24 -6.69
C CYS A 316 -19.51 -15.88 -6.53
N PHE A 317 -19.22 -15.50 -5.28
CA PHE A 317 -18.56 -14.23 -4.98
C PHE A 317 -17.03 -14.32 -4.98
N MET A 318 -16.47 -15.51 -5.22
CA MET A 318 -15.03 -15.74 -5.31
C MET A 318 -14.50 -15.22 -6.64
N ASN A 319 -13.94 -14.02 -6.61
CA ASN A 319 -13.31 -13.35 -7.76
C ASN A 319 -11.80 -13.18 -7.57
N TRP A 320 -11.23 -13.76 -6.50
CA TRP A 320 -9.81 -13.69 -6.21
C TRP A 320 -9.27 -15.04 -5.76
N LYS A 321 -8.14 -15.47 -6.33
CA LYS A 321 -7.49 -16.74 -5.95
C LYS A 321 -6.11 -16.55 -5.31
N LYS A 322 -5.52 -15.35 -5.45
CA LYS A 322 -4.14 -15.03 -5.01
C LYS A 322 -4.09 -14.60 -3.52
N SER A 323 -2.92 -14.21 -3.04
CA SER A 323 -2.70 -13.73 -1.67
C SER A 323 -3.55 -12.50 -1.33
N SER A 324 -3.82 -12.26 -0.03
CA SER A 324 -4.63 -11.10 0.36
C SER A 324 -3.90 -9.76 0.14
N THR A 325 -2.57 -9.75 0.20
CA THR A 325 -1.76 -8.53 0.00
C THR A 325 -1.89 -7.96 -1.40
N CYS A 326 -2.11 -8.81 -2.40
CA CYS A 326 -2.26 -8.39 -3.79
C CYS A 326 -3.67 -7.89 -4.14
N MET A 327 -4.64 -7.93 -3.21
CA MET A 327 -6.01 -7.48 -3.47
C MET A 327 -6.13 -5.97 -3.67
N GLU A 328 -5.33 -5.17 -2.96
CA GLU A 328 -5.36 -3.71 -3.06
C GLU A 328 -4.91 -3.27 -4.45
N ALA A 329 -3.71 -3.73 -4.81
CA ALA A 329 -3.13 -3.63 -6.13
C ALA A 329 -4.15 -3.91 -7.24
N ASP A 330 -4.75 -5.10 -7.21
CA ASP A 330 -5.69 -5.53 -8.24
C ASP A 330 -7.05 -4.79 -8.20
N GLY A 331 -7.51 -4.39 -7.02
CA GLY A 331 -8.71 -3.60 -6.89
C GLY A 331 -8.54 -2.18 -7.44
N ILE A 332 -7.35 -1.59 -7.30
CA ILE A 332 -7.04 -0.28 -7.91
C ILE A 332 -6.88 -0.45 -9.43
N ALA A 333 -6.37 -1.61 -9.90
CA ALA A 333 -6.34 -1.99 -11.31
C ALA A 333 -7.67 -1.77 -12.01
N GLU A 334 -8.71 -2.38 -11.47
CA GLU A 334 -10.00 -2.49 -12.13
C GLU A 334 -10.68 -1.13 -12.30
N GLY A 335 -10.42 -0.19 -11.39
CA GLY A 335 -11.04 1.14 -11.41
C GLY A 335 -10.39 2.14 -12.35
N ASP A 336 -9.12 1.92 -12.65
CA ASP A 336 -8.27 2.82 -13.46
C ASP A 336 -8.01 2.24 -14.87
N GLY A 337 -8.54 1.04 -15.16
CA GLY A 337 -8.02 0.20 -16.23
C GLY A 337 -6.61 -0.28 -15.86
N ASP A 338 -6.49 -1.54 -15.46
CA ASP A 338 -5.25 -2.31 -15.29
C ASP A 338 -4.05 -1.63 -14.55
N SER A 339 -3.82 -1.99 -13.28
CA SER A 339 -2.92 -1.28 -12.37
C SER A 339 -2.53 -2.08 -11.12
N SER A 340 -1.31 -1.91 -10.62
CA SER A 340 -0.98 -2.12 -9.20
C SER A 340 -0.09 -0.99 -8.73
N VAL A 341 -0.83 0.06 -8.37
CA VAL A 341 -0.58 1.26 -7.58
C VAL A 341 0.57 2.16 -8.01
N THR A 342 1.67 1.67 -8.58
CA THR A 342 2.61 2.55 -9.30
C THR A 342 3.54 1.82 -10.22
N LYS A 343 4.13 0.71 -9.71
CA LYS A 343 5.06 -0.09 -10.50
C LYS A 343 4.31 -0.77 -11.65
N ARG A 344 3.21 -1.46 -11.35
CA ARG A 344 2.34 -2.05 -12.39
C ARG A 344 1.56 -1.00 -13.18
N LEU A 345 1.25 0.17 -12.63
CA LEU A 345 0.71 1.29 -13.45
C LEU A 345 1.70 1.73 -14.53
N LYS A 346 2.99 1.85 -14.18
CA LYS A 346 4.07 2.17 -15.12
C LYS A 346 4.40 1.02 -16.08
N GLU A 347 4.02 -0.21 -15.76
CA GLU A 347 4.30 -1.40 -16.57
C GLU A 347 3.13 -1.77 -17.50
N VAL A 348 1.89 -1.64 -17.02
CA VAL A 348 0.67 -1.84 -17.79
C VAL A 348 0.43 -0.69 -18.76
N ILE A 349 0.81 0.53 -18.36
CA ILE A 349 0.63 1.74 -19.16
C ILE A 349 -0.82 1.84 -19.70
N PRO A 350 -1.84 1.86 -18.82
CA PRO A 350 -3.23 1.71 -19.24
C PRO A 350 -3.74 2.81 -20.18
N TYR A 351 -3.02 3.93 -20.23
CA TYR A 351 -3.33 5.10 -21.05
C TYR A 351 -2.44 5.24 -22.31
N GLY A 352 -1.58 4.24 -22.59
CA GLY A 352 -0.64 4.21 -23.72
C GLY A 352 0.72 4.87 -23.42
N PRO A 353 1.75 4.62 -24.26
CA PRO A 353 3.14 5.01 -23.99
C PRO A 353 3.37 6.52 -23.86
N SER A 354 2.45 7.35 -24.34
CA SER A 354 2.46 8.81 -24.21
C SER A 354 1.94 9.32 -22.86
N ARG A 355 1.24 8.49 -22.06
CA ARG A 355 0.50 8.92 -20.86
C ARG A 355 0.92 8.14 -19.63
N LEU A 356 1.75 8.76 -18.79
CA LEU A 356 2.30 8.15 -17.58
C LEU A 356 1.60 8.66 -16.32
N VAL A 357 1.20 7.74 -15.44
CA VAL A 357 0.65 8.09 -14.13
C VAL A 357 1.78 8.51 -13.19
N GLU A 358 1.68 9.74 -12.67
CA GLU A 358 2.56 10.26 -11.64
C GLU A 358 2.08 9.84 -10.24
N LYS A 359 3.03 9.45 -9.39
CA LYS A 359 2.75 9.10 -8.00
C LYS A 359 3.17 10.21 -7.08
N ILE A 360 2.22 10.71 -6.31
CA ILE A 360 2.47 11.66 -5.22
C ILE A 360 2.48 10.88 -3.90
N GLU A 361 3.61 10.87 -3.21
CA GLU A 361 3.76 10.18 -1.93
C GLU A 361 3.05 10.93 -0.80
N CYS A 362 2.48 10.18 0.16
CA CYS A 362 1.83 10.77 1.32
C CYS A 362 2.85 11.35 2.31
N THR A 363 2.75 12.65 2.62
CA THR A 363 3.63 13.35 3.58
C THR A 363 3.66 12.67 4.94
N ASN A 364 2.49 12.26 5.46
CA ASN A 364 2.42 11.58 6.75
C ASN A 364 3.12 10.22 6.74
N HIS A 365 3.02 9.48 5.63
CA HIS A 365 3.70 8.19 5.49
C HIS A 365 5.22 8.36 5.43
N LEU A 366 5.71 9.31 4.62
CA LEU A 366 7.13 9.65 4.51
C LEU A 366 7.72 10.09 5.86
N LEU A 367 7.06 11.00 6.58
CA LEU A 367 7.53 11.49 7.87
C LEU A 367 7.41 10.45 9.00
N ARG A 368 6.42 9.55 8.93
CA ARG A 368 6.32 8.42 9.87
C ARG A 368 7.50 7.46 9.67
N ASN A 369 7.81 7.10 8.42
CA ASN A 369 8.95 6.25 8.09
C ASN A 369 10.27 6.89 8.55
N PHE A 370 10.45 8.18 8.28
CA PHE A 370 11.58 8.98 8.76
C PHE A 370 11.72 8.91 10.28
N SER A 371 10.63 9.19 11.02
CA SER A 371 10.62 9.15 12.48
C SER A 371 10.93 7.75 13.03
N THR A 372 10.42 6.69 12.37
CA THR A 372 10.72 5.31 12.78
C THR A 372 12.20 4.95 12.60
N LYS A 373 12.84 5.39 11.50
CA LYS A 373 14.27 5.17 11.28
C LYS A 373 15.12 5.91 12.32
N ILE A 374 14.80 7.17 12.61
CA ILE A 374 15.46 7.94 13.68
C ILE A 374 15.27 7.26 15.05
N SER A 375 14.09 6.71 15.31
CA SER A 375 13.82 5.94 16.54
C SER A 375 14.63 4.65 16.63
N ALA A 376 14.95 4.01 15.50
CA ALA A 376 15.81 2.84 15.48
C ALA A 376 17.27 3.23 15.78
N ILE A 377 17.74 4.34 15.21
CA ILE A 377 19.08 4.88 15.46
C ILE A 377 19.29 5.19 16.95
N SER A 378 18.30 5.78 17.63
CA SER A 378 18.42 6.09 19.07
C SER A 378 18.50 4.86 19.98
N LYS A 379 18.15 3.67 19.48
CA LYS A 379 18.24 2.40 20.21
C LYS A 379 19.53 1.63 19.93
N ASN A 380 20.25 1.98 18.86
CA ASN A 380 21.44 1.24 18.43
C ASN A 380 22.64 1.52 19.34
N THR A 381 23.10 0.51 20.08
CA THR A 381 24.21 0.61 21.04
C THR A 381 25.55 0.96 20.42
N LYS A 382 25.70 0.87 19.08
CA LYS A 382 26.88 1.33 18.33
C LYS A 382 27.20 2.82 18.54
N TYR A 383 26.19 3.64 18.85
CA TYR A 383 26.38 5.09 19.02
C TYR A 383 26.54 5.51 20.49
N PRO A 384 27.38 6.53 20.77
CA PRO A 384 27.55 7.10 22.10
C PRO A 384 26.22 7.40 22.80
N ILE A 385 26.15 7.13 24.12
CA ILE A 385 24.94 7.32 24.94
C ILE A 385 24.43 8.76 24.85
N LEU A 386 25.34 9.75 24.86
CA LEU A 386 25.02 11.17 24.75
C LEU A 386 24.21 11.49 23.48
N LEU A 387 24.66 10.98 22.32
CA LEU A 387 23.97 11.20 21.04
C LEU A 387 22.63 10.46 20.99
N ARG A 388 22.57 9.22 21.52
CA ARG A 388 21.30 8.47 21.60
C ARG A 388 20.26 9.16 22.46
N GLN A 389 20.67 9.69 23.62
CA GLN A 389 19.79 10.41 24.54
C GLN A 389 19.32 11.73 23.92
N PHE A 390 20.22 12.46 23.25
CA PHE A 390 19.86 13.65 22.49
C PHE A 390 18.78 13.37 21.43
N ILE A 391 18.97 12.34 20.61
CA ILE A 391 17.99 11.95 19.57
C ILE A 391 16.66 11.55 20.22
N ARG A 392 16.70 10.78 21.32
CA ARG A 392 15.50 10.31 22.01
C ARG A 392 14.67 11.46 22.57
N THR A 393 15.31 12.46 23.17
CA THR A 393 14.66 13.66 23.71
C THR A 393 14.09 14.56 22.60
N ASN A 394 14.76 14.63 21.46
CA ASN A 394 14.38 15.51 20.34
C ASN A 394 13.64 14.82 19.19
N ILE A 395 13.20 13.56 19.35
CA ILE A 395 12.71 12.73 18.24
C ILE A 395 11.52 13.34 17.48
N ILE A 396 10.67 14.07 18.19
CA ILE A 396 9.48 14.73 17.63
C ILE A 396 9.87 16.02 16.88
N LYS A 397 10.99 16.66 17.24
CA LYS A 397 11.44 17.91 16.61
C LYS A 397 11.91 17.70 15.17
N PHE A 398 12.53 16.55 14.87
CA PHE A 398 13.01 16.22 13.51
C PHE A 398 11.89 16.31 12.45
N PRO A 399 10.76 15.57 12.55
CA PRO A 399 9.68 15.69 11.57
C PRO A 399 8.95 17.05 11.62
N ILE A 400 8.95 17.75 12.77
CA ILE A 400 8.37 19.10 12.87
C ILE A 400 9.18 20.11 12.05
N ALA A 401 10.52 20.05 12.11
CA ALA A 401 11.39 20.94 11.35
C ALA A 401 11.12 20.80 9.84
N ILE A 402 10.99 19.56 9.36
CA ILE A 402 10.69 19.28 7.96
C ILE A 402 9.28 19.78 7.59
N ARG A 403 8.27 19.58 8.44
CA ARG A 403 6.93 20.14 8.20
C ARG A 403 6.93 21.67 8.11
N LYS A 404 7.72 22.35 8.93
CA LYS A 404 7.86 23.81 8.86
C LYS A 404 8.52 24.24 7.54
N ALA A 405 9.57 23.53 7.11
CA ALA A 405 10.23 23.79 5.83
C ALA A 405 9.27 23.60 4.65
N ILE A 406 8.50 22.49 4.64
CA ILE A 406 7.46 22.23 3.61
C ILE A 406 6.45 23.38 3.56
N LYS A 407 5.90 23.77 4.71
CA LYS A 407 4.90 24.85 4.77
C LYS A 407 5.45 26.16 4.23
N TYR A 408 6.66 26.54 4.64
CA TYR A 408 7.31 27.77 4.19
C TYR A 408 7.58 27.77 2.68
N ARG A 409 8.20 26.69 2.16
CA ARG A 409 8.52 26.55 0.73
C ARG A 409 7.28 26.50 -0.16
N LYS A 410 6.17 25.97 0.35
CA LYS A 410 4.87 25.94 -0.34
C LYS A 410 4.26 27.34 -0.49
N GLU A 411 4.34 28.18 0.54
CA GLU A 411 3.77 29.53 0.58
C GLU A 411 4.55 30.58 -0.24
N LEU A 412 5.82 30.30 -0.56
CA LEU A 412 6.67 31.17 -1.39
C LEU A 412 6.09 31.34 -2.82
N LYS A 413 6.18 32.55 -3.37
CA LYS A 413 5.78 32.85 -4.77
C LYS A 413 6.97 32.81 -5.72
N VAL A 414 7.73 31.73 -5.67
CA VAL A 414 8.90 31.48 -6.55
C VAL A 414 8.60 30.31 -7.51
N PRO A 415 9.33 30.16 -8.62
CA PRO A 415 9.20 29.02 -9.52
C PRO A 415 9.34 27.69 -8.77
N GLU A 416 8.63 26.65 -9.23
CA GLU A 416 8.55 25.36 -8.52
C GLU A 416 9.91 24.67 -8.36
N HIS A 417 10.80 24.79 -9.35
CA HIS A 417 12.16 24.24 -9.27
C HIS A 417 12.99 24.85 -8.12
N GLU A 418 12.82 26.15 -7.84
CA GLU A 418 13.51 26.82 -6.72
C GLU A 418 12.94 26.36 -5.38
N LYS A 419 11.62 26.12 -5.29
CA LYS A 419 10.98 25.57 -4.09
C LYS A 419 11.53 24.18 -3.75
N ILE A 420 11.65 23.33 -4.77
CA ILE A 420 12.17 21.96 -4.63
C ILE A 420 13.63 22.00 -4.18
N SER A 421 14.48 22.77 -4.86
CA SER A 421 15.90 22.91 -4.52
C SER A 421 16.09 23.44 -3.09
N GLY A 422 15.32 24.48 -2.71
CA GLY A 422 15.33 25.02 -1.36
C GLY A 422 14.90 24.00 -0.31
N LEU A 423 13.84 23.23 -0.56
CA LEU A 423 13.38 22.19 0.36
C LEU A 423 14.41 21.05 0.52
N MET A 424 15.08 20.64 -0.56
CA MET A 424 16.15 19.63 -0.50
C MET A 424 17.32 20.11 0.36
N LEU A 425 17.68 21.39 0.26
CA LEU A 425 18.71 22.01 1.09
C LEU A 425 18.30 22.05 2.56
N ASP A 426 17.05 22.44 2.85
CA ASP A 426 16.52 22.50 4.20
C ASP A 426 16.46 21.12 4.88
N ILE A 427 16.04 20.08 4.15
CA ILE A 427 16.02 18.70 4.66
C ILE A 427 17.44 18.23 4.97
N SER A 428 18.39 18.50 4.07
CA SER A 428 19.80 18.13 4.24
C SER A 428 20.43 18.84 5.45
N ASN A 429 20.10 20.13 5.63
CA ASN A 429 20.64 20.94 6.72
C ASN A 429 19.93 20.70 8.07
N SER A 430 18.76 20.08 8.07
CA SER A 430 17.96 19.85 9.28
C SER A 430 18.72 19.11 10.39
N PHE A 431 19.55 18.13 10.05
CA PHE A 431 20.36 17.39 11.02
C PHE A 431 21.51 18.19 11.60
N TYR A 432 22.18 19.01 10.78
CA TYR A 432 23.25 19.92 11.21
C TYR A 432 22.70 20.98 12.17
N HIS A 433 21.58 21.60 11.81
CA HIS A 433 20.87 22.54 12.66
C HIS A 433 20.51 21.92 14.01
N MET A 434 19.96 20.71 14.00
CA MET A 434 19.54 20.01 15.22
C MET A 434 20.72 19.63 16.13
N LEU A 435 21.90 19.36 15.58
CA LEU A 435 23.10 19.01 16.36
C LEU A 435 23.93 20.24 16.78
N GLY A 436 23.45 21.45 16.51
CA GLY A 436 24.08 22.71 16.95
C GLY A 436 24.98 23.40 15.92
N GLN A 437 25.00 22.95 14.66
CA GLN A 437 25.73 23.64 13.59
C GLN A 437 24.78 24.49 12.72
N HIS A 438 24.99 25.81 12.74
CA HIS A 438 24.07 26.77 12.14
C HIS A 438 24.59 27.46 10.86
N ASN A 439 25.77 27.08 10.36
CA ASN A 439 26.49 27.77 9.27
C ASN A 439 25.70 27.86 7.95
N LYS A 440 24.84 26.87 7.68
CA LYS A 440 24.06 26.77 6.44
C LYS A 440 22.55 26.94 6.68
N CYS A 441 22.16 27.45 7.84
CA CYS A 441 20.75 27.70 8.13
C CYS A 441 20.25 28.94 7.40
N ASP A 442 19.13 28.78 6.71
CA ASP A 442 18.37 29.91 6.17
C ASP A 442 17.77 30.75 7.31
N THR A 443 17.56 32.03 7.05
CA THR A 443 17.10 33.04 8.03
C THR A 443 15.74 32.69 8.64
N TYR A 444 14.84 32.09 7.87
CA TYR A 444 13.53 31.65 8.36
C TYR A 444 13.62 30.38 9.24
N PHE A 445 14.68 29.59 9.06
CA PHE A 445 14.87 28.29 9.70
C PHE A 445 15.60 28.39 11.04
N CYS A 446 16.45 29.42 11.20
CA CYS A 446 17.20 29.67 12.43
C CYS A 446 17.30 31.16 12.76
N ASN A 447 16.73 31.54 13.92
CA ASN A 447 16.83 32.91 14.43
C ASN A 447 18.10 33.16 15.27
N LYS A 448 18.88 32.11 15.56
CA LYS A 448 20.00 32.12 16.49
C LYS A 448 21.29 31.79 15.75
N LYS A 449 21.99 32.81 15.25
CA LYS A 449 23.32 32.63 14.64
C LYS A 449 24.43 32.41 15.68
N GLN A 450 24.14 32.50 16.98
CA GLN A 450 25.12 32.50 18.09
C GLN A 450 24.62 31.84 19.40
N ASP A 451 23.97 30.68 19.36
CA ASP A 451 23.66 29.96 20.62
C ASP A 451 24.83 29.03 21.00
N LEU A 452 25.33 29.19 22.24
CA LEU A 452 26.40 28.42 22.92
C LEU A 452 26.04 26.94 23.20
N THR A 453 25.23 26.29 22.37
CA THR A 453 24.99 24.85 22.52
C THR A 453 26.20 24.08 22.02
N GLU A 454 26.69 23.11 22.81
CA GLU A 454 27.76 22.20 22.38
C GLU A 454 27.45 21.64 21.00
N ASN A 455 28.38 21.84 20.06
CA ASN A 455 28.26 21.32 18.72
C ASN A 455 28.51 19.81 18.74
N LEU A 456 27.45 19.03 18.57
CA LEU A 456 27.51 17.56 18.56
C LEU A 456 27.84 16.98 17.18
N VAL A 457 27.99 17.84 16.15
CA VAL A 457 28.31 17.40 14.79
C VAL A 457 29.67 16.68 14.71
N PRO A 458 30.78 17.16 15.31
CA PRO A 458 32.06 16.44 15.28
C PRO A 458 31.97 15.04 15.90
N ALA A 459 31.28 14.92 17.05
CA ALA A 459 31.05 13.62 17.68
C ALA A 459 30.20 12.68 16.80
N ALA A 460 29.20 13.23 16.10
CA ALA A 460 28.38 12.47 15.16
C ALA A 460 29.13 12.03 13.89
N PHE A 461 30.12 12.82 13.42
CA PHE A 461 31.00 12.42 12.32
C PHE A 461 31.93 11.29 12.72
N ASN A 462 32.58 11.40 13.88
CA ASN A 462 33.56 10.42 14.35
C ASN A 462 32.96 9.02 14.57
N CYS A 463 31.68 8.93 14.95
CA CYS A 463 30.97 7.66 15.13
C CYS A 463 30.18 7.20 13.88
N GLY A 464 30.27 7.92 12.76
CA GLY A 464 29.57 7.60 11.51
C GLY A 464 28.06 7.86 11.52
N LEU A 465 27.49 8.43 12.60
CA LEU A 465 26.07 8.73 12.74
C LEU A 465 25.55 9.70 11.65
N MET A 466 26.39 10.66 11.22
CA MET A 466 26.02 11.61 10.18
C MET A 466 25.75 10.93 8.83
N SER A 467 26.44 9.83 8.54
CA SER A 467 26.20 9.05 7.32
C SER A 467 24.83 8.37 7.33
N GLU A 468 24.41 7.81 8.47
CA GLU A 468 23.06 7.26 8.66
C GLU A 468 21.99 8.34 8.56
N PHE A 469 22.21 9.52 9.14
CA PHE A 469 21.28 10.64 8.99
C PHE A 469 21.13 11.07 7.54
N LYS A 470 22.22 11.13 6.78
CA LYS A 470 22.15 11.42 5.34
C LYS A 470 21.35 10.35 4.58
N LEU A 471 21.54 9.07 4.88
CA LEU A 471 20.76 7.98 4.28
C LEU A 471 19.26 8.06 4.62
N VAL A 472 18.93 8.43 5.86
CA VAL A 472 17.54 8.63 6.30
C VAL A 472 16.92 9.87 5.63
N ALA A 473 17.69 10.96 5.50
CA ALA A 473 17.29 12.20 4.83
C ALA A 473 17.07 12.00 3.32
N GLN A 474 17.91 11.19 2.67
CA GLN A 474 17.93 11.01 1.23
C GLN A 474 16.56 10.57 0.71
N ARG A 475 15.88 9.67 1.40
CA ARG A 475 14.52 9.24 1.01
C ARG A 475 13.51 10.38 1.02
N LEU A 476 13.66 11.39 1.87
CA LEU A 476 12.81 12.58 1.86
C LEU A 476 13.23 13.57 0.77
N ILE A 477 14.54 13.71 0.54
CA ILE A 477 15.12 14.55 -0.53
C ILE A 477 14.68 14.04 -1.91
N ASP A 478 14.74 12.73 -2.14
CA ASP A 478 14.31 12.10 -3.39
C ASP A 478 12.81 12.29 -3.66
N ASN A 479 12.01 12.48 -2.60
CA ASN A 479 10.57 12.72 -2.67
C ASN A 479 10.21 14.19 -2.36
N ALA A 480 11.14 15.14 -2.50
CA ALA A 480 10.92 16.54 -2.20
C ALA A 480 9.78 17.15 -3.05
N THR A 481 9.66 16.72 -4.30
CA THR A 481 8.52 17.06 -5.20
C THR A 481 7.19 16.66 -4.57
N SER A 482 7.05 15.39 -4.19
CA SER A 482 5.85 14.87 -3.49
C SER A 482 5.56 15.60 -2.17
N LEU A 483 6.60 15.89 -1.38
CA LEU A 483 6.46 16.60 -0.10
C LEU A 483 5.94 18.03 -0.27
N LEU A 484 6.28 18.69 -1.38
CA LEU A 484 5.84 20.07 -1.66
C LEU A 484 4.33 20.16 -1.89
N HIS A 485 3.71 19.13 -2.48
CA HIS A 485 2.25 19.07 -2.60
C HIS A 485 1.55 19.01 -1.23
N ASP A 486 2.22 18.47 -0.21
CA ASP A 486 1.75 18.33 1.17
C ASP A 486 0.38 17.62 1.27
N VAL A 487 0.26 16.46 0.63
CA VAL A 487 -0.98 15.68 0.54
C VAL A 487 -0.99 14.49 1.51
N THR A 488 -2.20 14.07 1.91
CA THR A 488 -2.39 12.97 2.87
C THR A 488 -3.43 11.97 2.38
N ASN A 489 -3.25 10.69 2.72
CA ASN A 489 -4.22 9.62 2.47
C ASN A 489 -5.36 9.57 3.53
N ASN A 490 -5.48 10.61 4.37
CA ASN A 490 -6.43 10.65 5.49
C ASN A 490 -7.88 10.41 5.06
N ILE A 491 -8.26 10.81 3.83
CA ILE A 491 -9.61 10.61 3.31
C ILE A 491 -9.93 9.12 3.11
N CYS A 492 -8.96 8.34 2.67
CA CYS A 492 -9.08 6.89 2.58
C CYS A 492 -9.17 6.25 3.96
N GLU A 493 -8.39 6.72 4.94
CA GLU A 493 -8.51 6.25 6.33
C GLU A 493 -9.90 6.56 6.93
N GLN A 494 -10.47 7.72 6.61
CA GLN A 494 -11.84 8.08 7.00
C GLN A 494 -12.86 7.14 6.37
N PHE A 495 -12.74 6.86 5.06
CA PHE A 495 -13.62 5.91 4.38
C PHE A 495 -13.47 4.49 4.94
N ASN A 496 -12.25 4.04 5.21
CA ASN A 496 -11.95 2.76 5.85
C ASN A 496 -12.61 2.65 7.22
N SER A 497 -12.71 3.74 7.98
CA SER A 497 -13.49 3.79 9.23
C SER A 497 -14.99 3.60 9.00
N VAL A 498 -15.54 4.16 7.93
CA VAL A 498 -16.94 3.94 7.53
C VAL A 498 -17.15 2.48 7.12
N ILE A 499 -16.28 1.90 6.28
CA ILE A 499 -16.33 0.46 5.97
C ILE A 499 -16.35 -0.35 7.26
N ASN A 500 -15.42 -0.08 8.18
CA ASN A 500 -15.32 -0.76 9.48
C ASN A 500 -16.62 -0.73 10.27
N LYS A 501 -17.36 0.39 10.26
CA LYS A 501 -18.69 0.45 10.89
C LYS A 501 -19.65 -0.58 10.28
N PHE A 502 -19.74 -0.64 8.95
CA PHE A 502 -20.65 -1.56 8.26
C PHE A 502 -20.23 -3.04 8.39
N ILE A 503 -18.94 -3.33 8.58
CA ILE A 503 -18.41 -4.69 8.81
C ILE A 503 -18.18 -5.03 10.30
N ALA A 504 -18.95 -4.44 11.22
CA ALA A 504 -18.92 -4.71 12.66
C ALA A 504 -17.55 -4.51 13.34
N GLY A 505 -16.71 -3.62 12.81
CA GLY A 505 -15.36 -3.38 13.31
C GLY A 505 -14.37 -4.52 13.05
N LYS A 506 -14.64 -5.36 12.02
CA LYS A 506 -13.88 -6.59 11.70
C LYS A 506 -14.00 -7.69 12.76
N ARG A 507 -15.01 -7.60 13.65
CA ARG A 507 -15.27 -8.61 14.69
C ARG A 507 -16.10 -9.78 14.18
N ILE A 508 -16.97 -9.51 13.21
CA ILE A 508 -17.83 -10.51 12.58
C ILE A 508 -17.28 -10.80 11.18
N ASN A 509 -17.15 -12.08 10.84
CA ASN A 509 -16.71 -12.49 9.52
C ASN A 509 -17.87 -12.40 8.51
N PHE A 510 -17.90 -11.35 7.70
CA PHE A 510 -18.86 -11.18 6.60
C PHE A 510 -18.36 -11.68 5.24
N SER A 511 -17.13 -12.21 5.17
CA SER A 511 -16.48 -12.66 3.93
C SER A 511 -16.98 -14.00 3.39
N GLN A 512 -17.87 -14.68 4.11
CA GLN A 512 -18.32 -16.03 3.75
C GLN A 512 -19.29 -16.07 2.55
N ARG A 513 -19.98 -14.97 2.26
CA ARG A 513 -20.98 -14.78 1.19
C ARG A 513 -20.92 -13.34 0.67
N ASN A 514 -21.92 -12.90 -0.12
CA ASN A 514 -22.01 -11.52 -0.65
C ASN A 514 -22.03 -10.39 0.40
N SER A 515 -22.21 -10.71 1.69
CA SER A 515 -22.42 -9.70 2.73
C SER A 515 -21.27 -8.70 2.85
N TYR A 516 -20.02 -9.12 2.66
CA TYR A 516 -18.88 -8.20 2.64
C TYR A 516 -19.03 -7.15 1.54
N ASN A 517 -19.35 -7.59 0.31
CA ASN A 517 -19.51 -6.70 -0.83
C ASN A 517 -20.64 -5.70 -0.60
N THR A 518 -21.80 -6.18 -0.15
CA THR A 518 -22.96 -5.33 0.15
C THR A 518 -22.63 -4.28 1.21
N ARG A 519 -21.88 -4.65 2.25
CA ARG A 519 -21.50 -3.73 3.35
C ARG A 519 -20.49 -2.68 2.91
N VAL A 520 -19.52 -3.05 2.07
CA VAL A 520 -18.60 -2.09 1.45
C VAL A 520 -19.38 -1.11 0.56
N LYS A 521 -20.29 -1.60 -0.27
CA LYS A 521 -21.16 -0.74 -1.10
C LYS A 521 -22.10 0.15 -0.27
N ALA A 522 -22.62 -0.35 0.85
CA ALA A 522 -23.40 0.45 1.79
C ALA A 522 -22.55 1.58 2.43
N ALA A 523 -21.26 1.31 2.69
CA ALA A 523 -20.33 2.33 3.15
C ALA A 523 -20.11 3.43 2.10
N ILE A 524 -20.02 3.09 0.80
CA ILE A 524 -19.91 4.06 -0.31
C ILE A 524 -21.10 5.02 -0.29
N ILE A 525 -22.33 4.48 -0.27
CA ILE A 525 -23.55 5.29 -0.22
C ILE A 525 -23.53 6.19 1.00
N SER A 526 -23.19 5.64 2.17
CA SER A 526 -23.10 6.43 3.40
C SER A 526 -22.03 7.51 3.33
N PHE A 527 -20.90 7.28 2.65
CA PHE A 527 -19.79 8.22 2.58
C PHE A 527 -20.11 9.35 1.59
N ASN A 528 -20.48 9.01 0.35
CA ASN A 528 -20.80 9.99 -0.71
C ASN A 528 -22.04 10.84 -0.37
N SER A 529 -23.00 10.30 0.39
CA SER A 529 -24.19 11.03 0.85
C SER A 529 -24.02 11.77 2.18
N GLY A 530 -22.80 11.92 2.71
CA GLY A 530 -22.56 12.66 3.96
C GLY A 530 -23.15 12.00 5.21
N GLY A 531 -23.28 10.68 5.22
CA GLY A 531 -23.80 9.89 6.33
C GLY A 531 -25.31 9.64 6.29
N MET A 532 -25.96 9.91 5.14
CA MET A 532 -27.41 9.81 4.93
C MET A 532 -27.87 8.48 4.29
N PHE A 533 -27.21 7.37 4.62
CA PHE A 533 -27.57 6.03 4.12
C PHE A 533 -29.07 5.72 4.21
N LEU A 534 -29.67 5.93 5.40
CA LEU A 534 -31.09 5.66 5.65
C LEU A 534 -32.00 6.42 4.68
N ARG A 535 -31.72 7.71 4.44
CA ARG A 535 -32.51 8.55 3.53
C ARG A 535 -32.38 8.07 2.10
N HIS A 536 -31.15 7.76 1.68
CA HIS A 536 -30.84 7.40 0.30
C HIS A 536 -31.52 6.08 -0.10
N ILE A 537 -31.31 5.01 0.69
CA ILE A 537 -31.93 3.71 0.42
C ILE A 537 -33.46 3.78 0.52
N HIS A 538 -34.00 4.46 1.53
CA HIS A 538 -35.45 4.61 1.64
C HIS A 538 -36.04 5.32 0.41
N LYS A 539 -35.41 6.39 -0.06
CA LYS A 539 -35.85 7.12 -1.25
C LYS A 539 -35.70 6.29 -2.52
N LYS A 540 -34.67 5.45 -2.63
CA LYS A 540 -34.51 4.54 -3.78
C LYS A 540 -35.62 3.48 -3.82
N ILE A 541 -35.95 2.88 -2.67
CA ILE A 541 -36.99 1.82 -2.59
C ILE A 541 -38.40 2.40 -2.76
N THR A 542 -38.74 3.44 -1.98
CA THR A 542 -40.13 3.93 -1.85
C THR A 542 -40.45 5.15 -2.71
N LYS A 543 -39.44 5.73 -3.40
CA LYS A 543 -39.48 7.05 -4.07
C LYS A 543 -39.77 8.24 -3.14
N ASN A 544 -40.05 7.98 -1.86
CA ASN A 544 -40.43 8.97 -0.86
C ASN A 544 -39.35 9.14 0.22
N SER A 545 -39.41 10.27 0.91
CA SER A 545 -38.54 10.50 2.08
C SER A 545 -38.92 9.59 3.24
N PRO A 546 -37.98 9.24 4.14
CA PRO A 546 -38.28 8.48 5.35
C PRO A 546 -39.42 9.09 6.16
N GLY A 547 -40.13 8.25 6.92
CA GLY A 547 -41.15 8.70 7.87
C GLY A 547 -40.62 9.67 8.94
N LYS A 548 -41.54 10.24 9.73
CA LYS A 548 -41.25 11.27 10.75
C LYS A 548 -40.12 10.85 11.71
N ILE A 549 -40.13 9.60 12.18
CA ILE A 549 -39.10 9.05 13.07
C ILE A 549 -37.72 9.01 12.40
N GLY A 550 -37.64 8.54 11.15
CA GLY A 550 -36.39 8.53 10.38
C GLY A 550 -35.84 9.93 10.15
N LYS A 551 -36.71 10.91 9.87
CA LYS A 551 -36.33 12.33 9.74
C LYS A 551 -35.79 12.91 11.06
N GLN A 552 -36.45 12.64 12.18
CA GLN A 552 -36.00 13.08 13.52
C GLN A 552 -34.64 12.46 13.91
N PHE A 553 -34.42 11.19 13.60
CA PHE A 553 -33.13 10.55 13.81
C PHE A 553 -32.03 11.24 12.99
N LEU A 554 -32.29 11.50 11.70
CA LEU A 554 -31.32 12.17 10.81
C LEU A 554 -31.02 13.61 11.25
N SER A 555 -32.03 14.38 11.66
CA SER A 555 -31.83 15.74 12.16
C SER A 555 -31.02 15.77 13.46
N THR A 556 -31.32 14.86 14.39
CA THR A 556 -30.57 14.73 15.65
C THR A 556 -29.12 14.33 15.40
N LYS A 557 -28.89 13.36 14.50
CA LYS A 557 -27.55 12.93 14.09
C LYS A 557 -26.76 14.09 13.48
N PHE A 558 -27.39 14.85 12.57
CA PHE A 558 -26.77 16.01 11.95
C PHE A 558 -26.42 17.08 12.99
N ARG A 559 -27.34 17.41 13.89
CA ARG A 559 -27.10 18.37 14.99
C ARG A 559 -25.89 17.96 15.84
N LYS A 560 -25.84 16.70 16.31
CA LYS A 560 -24.71 16.19 17.11
C LYS A 560 -23.37 16.29 16.38
N LEU A 561 -23.34 16.00 15.08
CA LEU A 561 -22.13 16.13 14.26
C LEU A 561 -21.67 17.58 14.15
N THR A 562 -22.59 18.50 13.89
CA THR A 562 -22.32 19.93 13.77
C THR A 562 -21.84 20.52 15.10
N GLU A 563 -22.48 20.19 16.21
CA GLU A 563 -22.05 20.59 17.56
C GLU A 563 -20.68 20.03 17.92
N THR A 564 -20.40 18.76 17.60
CA THR A 564 -19.09 18.15 17.83
C THR A 564 -18.00 18.84 17.02
N ARG A 565 -18.27 19.22 15.76
CA ARG A 565 -17.33 20.00 14.95
C ARG A 565 -17.05 21.36 15.57
N LYS A 566 -18.10 22.09 15.98
CA LYS A 566 -17.97 23.37 16.71
C LYS A 566 -17.14 23.22 17.98
N ARG A 567 -17.42 22.21 18.81
CA ARG A 567 -16.66 21.93 20.05
C ARG A 567 -15.19 21.61 19.79
N ARG A 568 -14.87 20.85 18.73
CA ARG A 568 -13.48 20.54 18.35
C ARG A 568 -12.71 21.76 17.84
N GLN A 569 -13.40 22.72 17.22
CA GLN A 569 -12.81 24.01 16.83
C GLN A 569 -12.52 24.88 18.06
N LEU A 570 -13.38 24.83 19.07
CA LEU A 570 -13.22 25.58 20.32
C LEU A 570 -12.14 24.99 21.25
N PHE A 571 -11.93 23.66 21.23
CA PHE A 571 -10.97 22.97 22.09
C PHE A 571 -10.11 21.97 21.29
N PRO A 572 -8.97 22.38 20.72
CA PRO A 572 -8.07 21.49 20.00
C PRO A 572 -7.39 20.50 20.96
N VAL A 573 -7.85 19.25 20.94
CA VAL A 573 -7.32 18.18 21.80
C VAL A 573 -5.90 17.78 21.37
N LYS A 574 -4.89 18.02 22.23
CA LYS A 574 -3.58 17.38 22.13
C LYS A 574 -3.70 15.91 22.58
N LYS A 575 -3.68 14.95 21.65
CA LYS A 575 -3.60 13.52 21.99
C LYS A 575 -2.32 12.91 21.45
N ASN A 576 -1.39 12.61 22.37
CA ASN A 576 -0.25 11.73 22.11
C ASN A 576 -0.74 10.27 22.15
N LYS A 577 -0.54 9.52 21.06
CA LYS A 577 -0.68 8.06 21.05
C LYS A 577 0.66 7.45 20.66
N ASN A 578 1.24 6.69 21.59
CA ASN A 578 2.42 5.87 21.34
C ASN A 578 2.01 4.62 20.56
N ILE A 579 2.50 4.48 19.33
CA ILE A 579 2.32 3.28 18.50
C ILE A 579 3.71 2.73 18.15
N LYS A 580 3.97 1.48 18.56
CA LYS A 580 5.17 0.74 18.15
C LYS A 580 4.98 0.20 16.71
N ASN A 581 5.88 0.55 15.80
CA ASN A 581 5.88 0.08 14.41
C ASN A 581 7.04 -0.90 14.15
N ILE A 582 6.71 -2.15 13.84
CA ILE A 582 7.57 -3.15 13.18
C ILE A 582 7.33 -3.10 11.65
N GLY A 583 8.35 -3.28 10.83
CA GLY A 583 8.32 -3.10 9.36
C GLY A 583 7.54 -4.16 8.57
N PRO A 584 7.39 -3.96 7.25
CA PRO A 584 6.82 -4.94 6.32
C PRO A 584 7.83 -6.04 5.91
N ASP A 585 7.29 -7.17 5.46
CA ASP A 585 7.96 -8.42 5.05
C ASP A 585 8.67 -8.30 3.68
N GLU A 586 9.69 -9.13 3.48
CA GLU A 586 10.67 -9.17 2.38
C GLU A 586 10.06 -9.65 1.05
N PHE A 587 8.84 -10.20 1.06
CA PHE A 587 8.20 -10.83 -0.11
C PHE A 587 7.03 -10.03 -0.73
N TYR A 588 6.97 -8.71 -0.49
CA TYR A 588 5.96 -7.86 -1.11
C TYR A 588 6.18 -7.70 -2.62
N GLY A 589 5.42 -8.46 -3.44
CA GLY A 589 5.18 -8.13 -4.86
C GLY A 589 5.77 -9.06 -5.93
N LEU A 590 5.48 -10.37 -5.90
CA LEU A 590 5.84 -11.31 -6.99
C LEU A 590 4.60 -11.91 -7.67
N ALA A 591 4.60 -12.01 -9.01
CA ALA A 591 3.47 -12.42 -9.88
C ALA A 591 3.78 -13.68 -10.75
N GLU A 592 2.75 -14.28 -11.38
CA GLU A 592 2.68 -15.67 -11.91
C GLU A 592 2.39 -15.82 -13.44
N PRO A 593 2.62 -17.02 -14.08
CA PRO A 593 2.54 -17.45 -15.52
C PRO A 593 1.65 -16.77 -16.58
N LEU A 594 2.23 -16.48 -17.78
CA LEU A 594 1.59 -15.81 -18.93
C LEU A 594 0.82 -16.87 -19.73
N THR A 595 -0.38 -16.55 -20.21
CA THR A 595 -1.18 -17.46 -21.03
C THR A 595 -1.02 -17.18 -22.53
N VAL A 596 -1.34 -18.16 -23.38
CA VAL A 596 -1.15 -18.10 -24.85
C VAL A 596 -1.98 -16.98 -25.49
N SER A 597 -3.05 -16.52 -24.84
CA SER A 597 -3.87 -15.37 -25.28
C SER A 597 -3.23 -14.00 -25.05
N ASP A 598 -2.11 -13.93 -24.33
CA ASP A 598 -1.42 -12.68 -23.97
C ASP A 598 -0.25 -12.36 -24.92
N VAL A 599 -0.14 -13.08 -26.04
CA VAL A 599 0.90 -12.90 -27.06
C VAL A 599 0.30 -12.15 -28.24
N MET A 600 0.88 -11.00 -28.60
CA MET A 600 0.47 -10.25 -29.79
C MET A 600 0.59 -11.11 -31.05
N ASP A 601 -0.35 -10.92 -31.98
CA ASP A 601 -0.33 -11.59 -33.27
C ASP A 601 0.89 -11.19 -34.10
N VAL A 602 1.44 -12.13 -34.88
CA VAL A 602 2.74 -12.01 -35.56
C VAL A 602 2.73 -10.89 -36.60
N GLU A 603 1.59 -10.71 -37.28
CA GLU A 603 1.42 -9.67 -38.30
C GLU A 603 1.34 -8.25 -37.68
N GLN A 604 0.69 -8.11 -36.53
CA GLN A 604 0.63 -6.85 -35.79
C GLN A 604 1.98 -6.45 -35.22
N PHE A 605 2.77 -7.43 -34.74
CA PHE A 605 4.10 -7.20 -34.21
C PHE A 605 5.08 -6.67 -35.27
N GLU A 606 5.09 -7.24 -36.48
CA GLU A 606 6.04 -6.81 -37.53
C GLU A 606 5.70 -5.40 -38.07
N ASN A 607 4.41 -5.05 -38.16
CA ASN A 607 3.98 -3.70 -38.54
C ASN A 607 4.45 -2.64 -37.52
N GLN A 608 4.23 -2.88 -36.22
CA GLN A 608 4.67 -1.96 -35.16
C GLN A 608 6.19 -1.83 -35.10
N LYS A 609 6.92 -2.91 -35.37
CA LYS A 609 8.39 -2.92 -35.46
C LYS A 609 8.89 -1.97 -36.53
N GLN A 610 8.29 -1.99 -37.72
CA GLN A 610 8.68 -1.09 -38.80
C GLN A 610 8.34 0.36 -38.48
N THR A 611 7.16 0.63 -37.92
CA THR A 611 6.77 1.99 -37.49
C THR A 611 7.71 2.56 -36.43
N PHE A 612 8.11 1.74 -35.45
CA PHE A 612 9.01 2.16 -34.38
C PHE A 612 10.43 2.46 -34.90
N LEU A 613 10.98 1.63 -35.79
CA LEU A 613 12.28 1.89 -36.40
C LEU A 613 12.30 3.16 -37.26
N ALA A 614 11.19 3.45 -37.97
CA ALA A 614 11.05 4.71 -38.71
C ALA A 614 11.02 5.93 -37.76
N SER A 615 10.40 5.81 -36.59
CA SER A 615 10.34 6.90 -35.59
C SER A 615 11.69 7.24 -34.94
N LEU A 616 12.68 6.33 -35.02
CA LEU A 616 14.02 6.54 -34.46
C LEU A 616 14.96 7.28 -35.40
N GLN A 617 14.61 7.43 -36.68
CA GLN A 617 15.40 8.22 -37.62
C GLN A 617 15.22 9.71 -37.35
N LEU A 618 16.33 10.37 -37.01
CA LEU A 618 16.35 11.78 -36.63
C LEU A 618 17.30 12.56 -37.53
N SER A 619 16.95 13.81 -37.85
CA SER A 619 17.85 14.71 -38.57
C SER A 619 19.01 15.17 -37.67
N GLU A 620 20.07 15.72 -38.27
CA GLU A 620 21.22 16.29 -37.54
C GLU A 620 20.80 17.37 -36.54
N GLU A 621 19.87 18.25 -36.94
CA GLU A 621 19.34 19.31 -36.08
C GLU A 621 18.58 18.76 -34.86
N GLN A 622 17.77 17.71 -35.06
CA GLN A 622 17.04 17.06 -33.97
C GLN A 622 17.99 16.36 -32.99
N ARG A 623 19.06 15.72 -33.49
CA ARG A 623 20.09 15.10 -32.64
C ARG A 623 20.79 16.14 -31.76
N ARG A 624 21.10 17.31 -32.33
CA ARG A 624 21.72 18.42 -31.59
C ARG A 624 20.81 18.99 -30.50
N ILE A 625 19.51 19.16 -30.80
CA ILE A 625 18.52 19.61 -29.82
C ILE A 625 18.38 18.61 -28.67
N ILE A 626 18.39 17.29 -28.96
CA ILE A 626 18.33 16.26 -27.93
C ILE A 626 19.58 16.30 -27.05
N GLU A 627 20.78 16.47 -27.62
CA GLU A 627 22.01 16.63 -26.82
C GLU A 627 21.87 17.82 -25.86
N GLU A 628 21.46 18.99 -26.36
CA GLU A 628 21.36 20.22 -25.58
C GLU A 628 20.34 20.10 -24.44
N ASN A 629 19.16 19.56 -24.73
CA ASN A 629 18.11 19.35 -23.73
C ASN A 629 18.46 18.27 -22.70
N THR A 630 19.38 17.37 -23.03
CA THR A 630 19.78 16.25 -22.16
C THR A 630 21.10 16.46 -21.43
N ARG A 631 21.71 17.67 -21.49
CA ARG A 631 22.95 18.01 -20.77
C ARG A 631 22.87 17.88 -19.25
N ASN A 632 21.67 18.03 -18.68
CA ASN A 632 21.43 17.80 -17.25
C ASN A 632 21.29 16.30 -16.90
N GLN A 633 21.51 15.41 -17.86
CA GLN A 633 21.55 13.95 -17.78
C GLN A 633 20.49 13.39 -16.80
N ARG A 634 20.92 13.00 -15.59
CA ARG A 634 20.11 12.36 -14.56
C ARG A 634 18.92 13.19 -14.04
N ASN A 635 18.94 14.50 -14.22
CA ASN A 635 17.86 15.39 -13.79
C ASN A 635 16.86 15.69 -14.94
N CYS A 636 17.07 15.10 -16.12
CA CYS A 636 16.23 15.31 -17.30
C CYS A 636 15.43 14.06 -17.63
N GLN A 637 14.09 14.16 -17.62
CA GLN A 637 13.21 13.04 -17.95
C GLN A 637 13.39 12.58 -19.42
N GLN A 638 13.65 13.53 -20.32
CA GLN A 638 13.92 13.24 -21.74
C GLN A 638 15.16 12.35 -21.90
N TRP A 639 16.21 12.55 -21.10
CA TRP A 639 17.42 11.70 -21.13
C TRP A 639 17.10 10.24 -20.80
N PHE A 640 16.17 9.97 -19.86
CA PHE A 640 15.74 8.61 -19.55
C PHE A 640 14.91 7.99 -20.68
N SER A 641 14.00 8.76 -21.28
CA SER A 641 13.16 8.29 -22.39
C SER A 641 14.00 7.88 -23.61
N GLU A 642 14.94 8.74 -24.02
CA GLU A 642 15.80 8.49 -25.19
C GLU A 642 16.76 7.29 -24.95
N ARG A 643 17.24 7.11 -23.71
CA ARG A 643 18.09 5.97 -23.32
C ARG A 643 17.35 4.65 -23.16
N ARG A 644 16.03 4.69 -22.97
CA ARG A 644 15.19 3.47 -22.94
C ARG A 644 14.91 2.98 -24.36
N ALA A 645 14.78 3.89 -25.31
CA ALA A 645 14.57 3.54 -26.71
C ALA A 645 15.85 3.03 -27.42
N ARG A 646 17.04 3.33 -26.89
CA ARG A 646 18.34 3.10 -27.53
C ARG A 646 19.30 2.27 -26.69
N LEU A 647 20.21 1.54 -27.35
CA LEU A 647 21.29 0.83 -26.68
C LEU A 647 22.45 1.78 -26.39
N THR A 648 22.82 1.88 -25.12
CA THR A 648 23.83 2.85 -24.64
C THR A 648 25.22 2.24 -24.50
N ALA A 649 26.27 3.04 -24.77
CA ALA A 649 27.67 2.61 -24.77
C ALA A 649 28.13 1.88 -23.48
N SER A 650 27.59 2.26 -22.31
CA SER A 650 27.87 1.59 -21.04
C SER A 650 27.48 0.10 -21.00
N ASN A 651 26.60 -0.33 -21.90
CA ASN A 651 26.17 -1.73 -22.01
C ASN A 651 26.87 -2.49 -23.16
N PHE A 652 27.62 -1.83 -24.04
CA PHE A 652 28.22 -2.47 -25.23
C PHE A 652 29.16 -3.61 -24.86
N GLY A 653 30.01 -3.42 -23.85
CA GLY A 653 30.91 -4.48 -23.40
C GLY A 653 30.18 -5.71 -22.86
N ARG A 654 29.01 -5.53 -22.22
CA ARG A 654 28.19 -6.64 -21.74
C ARG A 654 27.57 -7.41 -22.90
N VAL A 655 27.09 -6.70 -23.92
CA VAL A 655 26.50 -7.28 -25.13
C VAL A 655 27.56 -8.02 -25.94
N CYS A 656 28.73 -7.43 -26.19
CA CYS A 656 29.75 -8.02 -27.06
C CYS A 656 30.48 -9.24 -26.47
N LYS A 657 30.30 -9.50 -25.17
CA LYS A 657 30.88 -10.67 -24.48
C LYS A 657 29.82 -11.68 -24.06
N MET A 658 28.58 -11.46 -24.45
CA MET A 658 27.46 -12.26 -24.00
C MET A 658 27.53 -13.66 -24.63
N CYS A 659 27.88 -14.66 -23.82
CA CYS A 659 27.89 -16.08 -24.20
C CYS A 659 26.72 -16.86 -23.56
N ALA A 660 25.79 -16.16 -22.89
CA ALA A 660 24.69 -16.69 -22.09
C ALA A 660 23.39 -15.93 -22.40
N SER A 661 22.28 -16.34 -21.75
CA SER A 661 20.94 -15.76 -21.89
C SER A 661 20.93 -14.22 -21.96
N CYS A 662 20.21 -13.67 -22.95
CA CYS A 662 20.02 -12.22 -23.13
C CYS A 662 19.02 -11.61 -22.15
N LYS A 663 18.21 -12.43 -21.47
CA LYS A 663 17.08 -11.99 -20.63
C LYS A 663 17.49 -11.03 -19.52
N ASN A 664 18.55 -11.37 -18.79
CA ASN A 664 19.04 -10.53 -17.69
C ASN A 664 19.59 -9.18 -18.19
N THR A 665 20.25 -9.17 -19.35
CA THR A 665 20.81 -7.95 -19.93
C THR A 665 19.70 -7.03 -20.45
N VAL A 666 18.69 -7.58 -21.15
CA VAL A 666 17.49 -6.85 -21.59
C VAL A 666 16.73 -6.30 -20.38
N TYR A 667 16.54 -7.13 -19.34
CA TYR A 667 15.91 -6.71 -18.09
C TYR A 667 16.64 -5.52 -17.45
N ASP A 668 17.97 -5.61 -17.31
CA ASP A 668 18.77 -4.56 -16.69
C ASP A 668 18.74 -3.25 -17.50
N ILE A 669 18.61 -3.32 -18.83
CA ILE A 669 18.55 -2.14 -19.71
C ILE A 669 17.18 -1.45 -19.62
N LEU A 670 16.08 -2.20 -19.66
CA LEU A 670 14.72 -1.63 -19.75
C LEU A 670 14.07 -1.38 -18.38
N TYR A 671 14.33 -2.26 -17.41
CA TYR A 671 13.62 -2.33 -16.13
C TYR A 671 14.53 -2.25 -14.89
N GLY A 672 15.85 -2.31 -15.07
CA GLY A 672 16.82 -2.31 -13.99
C GLY A 672 16.97 -0.95 -13.31
N ASN A 673 16.66 -0.88 -12.01
CA ASN A 673 17.08 0.22 -11.13
C ASN A 673 18.24 -0.27 -10.26
N VAL A 674 19.46 -0.20 -10.79
CA VAL A 674 20.65 -0.60 -10.03
C VAL A 674 21.21 0.64 -9.33
N THR A 675 20.88 0.82 -8.05
CA THR A 675 21.58 1.74 -7.15
C THR A 675 22.47 0.92 -6.22
N SER A 676 23.79 0.97 -6.44
CA SER A 676 24.77 0.36 -5.53
C SER A 676 25.48 1.42 -4.72
N ARG A 677 25.97 1.05 -3.52
CA ARG A 677 26.78 1.92 -2.66
C ARG A 677 28.01 2.49 -3.40
N ALA A 678 28.58 1.71 -4.33
CA ALA A 678 29.68 2.15 -5.19
C ALA A 678 29.25 3.21 -6.24
N MET A 679 28.03 3.12 -6.77
CA MET A 679 27.48 4.14 -7.67
C MET A 679 27.14 5.44 -6.92
N GLU A 680 26.62 5.35 -5.70
CA GLU A 680 26.40 6.52 -4.85
C GLU A 680 27.73 7.20 -4.47
N TYR A 681 28.75 6.41 -4.14
CA TYR A 681 30.09 6.92 -3.90
C TYR A 681 30.67 7.60 -5.15
N GLY A 682 30.54 6.96 -6.33
CA GLY A 682 30.96 7.53 -7.61
C GLY A 682 30.32 8.89 -7.90
N LYS A 683 29.01 9.04 -7.65
CA LYS A 683 28.28 10.30 -7.82
C LYS A 683 28.83 11.44 -6.96
N ILE A 684 29.28 11.14 -5.74
CA ILE A 684 29.81 12.15 -4.81
C ILE A 684 31.21 12.59 -5.23
N LYS A 685 32.04 11.65 -5.70
CA LYS A 685 33.43 11.90 -6.09
C LYS A 685 33.60 12.41 -7.52
N GLU A 686 32.51 12.49 -8.29
CA GLU A 686 32.53 12.89 -9.71
C GLU A 686 33.03 14.32 -9.91
N ASP A 687 32.50 15.27 -9.13
CA ASP A 687 32.91 16.67 -9.18
C ASP A 687 34.35 16.87 -8.68
N GLU A 688 34.74 16.18 -7.60
CA GLU A 688 36.12 16.19 -7.08
C GLU A 688 37.12 15.67 -8.14
N ALA A 689 36.77 14.57 -8.83
CA ALA A 689 37.60 14.00 -9.87
C ALA A 689 37.70 14.91 -11.11
N ARG A 690 36.65 15.66 -11.45
CA ARG A 690 36.66 16.61 -12.59
C ARG A 690 37.60 17.79 -12.31
N GLN A 691 37.47 18.40 -11.14
CA GLN A 691 38.35 19.50 -10.71
C GLN A 691 39.82 19.07 -10.63
N THR A 692 40.09 17.86 -10.16
CA THR A 692 41.46 17.33 -10.09
C THR A 692 42.07 17.12 -11.48
N PHE A 693 41.27 16.65 -12.45
CA PHE A 693 41.69 16.48 -13.83
C PHE A 693 42.00 17.81 -14.53
N GLU A 694 41.13 18.81 -14.38
CA GLU A 694 41.33 20.16 -14.94
C GLU A 694 42.61 20.80 -14.39
N LYS A 695 42.92 20.60 -13.10
CA LYS A 695 44.17 21.06 -12.48
C LYS A 695 45.42 20.39 -13.06
N ILE A 696 45.37 19.08 -13.30
CA ILE A 696 46.52 18.31 -13.80
C ILE A 696 46.78 18.60 -15.29
N THR A 697 45.72 18.66 -16.10
CA THR A 697 45.84 18.75 -17.57
C THR A 697 45.73 20.17 -18.12
N LYS A 698 45.21 21.13 -17.32
CA LYS A 698 44.89 22.51 -17.74
C LYS A 698 43.91 22.60 -18.91
N LEU A 699 43.12 21.55 -19.15
CA LEU A 699 42.11 21.49 -20.19
C LEU A 699 40.72 21.70 -19.58
N GLU A 700 39.89 22.52 -20.21
CA GLU A 700 38.52 22.79 -19.76
C GLU A 700 37.57 21.66 -20.19
N VAL A 701 36.74 21.16 -19.26
CA VAL A 701 35.77 20.08 -19.51
C VAL A 701 34.35 20.65 -19.61
N LYS A 702 33.75 20.57 -20.80
CA LYS A 702 32.34 20.96 -21.03
C LYS A 702 31.40 19.80 -20.68
N SER A 703 30.26 20.12 -20.06
CA SER A 703 29.19 19.15 -19.85
C SER A 703 28.52 18.79 -21.17
N CYS A 704 28.10 17.53 -21.29
CA CYS A 704 27.49 17.02 -22.52
C CYS A 704 26.30 16.10 -22.22
N GLY A 705 25.35 16.07 -23.14
CA GLY A 705 24.13 15.27 -23.07
C GLY A 705 24.30 13.89 -23.70
N LEU A 706 23.19 13.38 -24.26
CA LEU A 706 23.15 12.11 -24.98
C LEU A 706 23.43 12.33 -26.47
N PHE A 707 24.46 11.68 -27.00
CA PHE A 707 24.75 11.59 -28.43
C PHE A 707 24.10 10.36 -29.06
N ILE A 708 23.59 10.53 -30.27
CA ILE A 708 22.94 9.49 -31.07
C ILE A 708 23.77 9.26 -32.33
N ASP A 709 24.03 7.99 -32.65
CA ASP A 709 24.83 7.61 -33.82
C ASP A 709 24.16 8.03 -35.14
N GLU A 710 24.97 8.37 -36.14
CA GLU A 710 24.52 8.82 -37.45
C GLU A 710 24.05 7.68 -38.35
N ASP A 711 24.81 6.60 -38.40
CA ASP A 711 24.55 5.46 -39.29
C ASP A 711 23.56 4.47 -38.64
N ILE A 712 23.53 4.42 -37.30
CA ILE A 712 22.77 3.45 -36.52
C ILE A 712 21.93 4.16 -35.43
N PRO A 713 20.74 4.69 -35.77
CA PRO A 713 19.96 5.60 -34.90
C PRO A 713 19.53 5.03 -33.54
N TYR A 714 19.59 3.70 -33.37
CA TYR A 714 19.29 3.01 -32.12
C TYR A 714 20.50 2.84 -31.18
N LEU A 715 21.68 3.32 -31.54
CA LEU A 715 22.86 3.39 -30.68
C LEU A 715 23.05 4.81 -30.12
N ALA A 716 23.44 4.89 -28.84
CA ALA A 716 23.66 6.17 -28.17
C ALA A 716 24.81 6.12 -27.16
N ALA A 717 25.43 7.28 -26.90
CA ALA A 717 26.51 7.44 -25.92
C ALA A 717 26.27 8.69 -25.08
N SER A 718 26.60 8.61 -23.78
CA SER A 718 26.59 9.77 -22.88
C SER A 718 27.99 9.83 -22.26
N PRO A 719 28.88 10.68 -22.78
CA PRO A 719 30.18 10.93 -22.15
C PRO A 719 30.01 11.69 -20.84
N ASP A 720 30.99 11.62 -19.95
CA ASP A 720 30.99 12.40 -18.70
C ASP A 720 31.39 13.87 -18.94
N GLY A 721 32.08 14.15 -20.06
CA GLY A 721 32.44 15.49 -20.49
C GLY A 721 33.24 15.50 -21.80
N LEU A 722 33.27 16.67 -22.44
CA LEU A 722 34.00 16.94 -23.68
C LEU A 722 35.15 17.92 -23.45
N ILE A 723 36.31 17.65 -24.05
CA ILE A 723 37.48 18.53 -24.10
C ILE A 723 37.77 18.84 -25.57
N GLY A 724 37.31 19.98 -26.08
CA GLY A 724 37.30 20.21 -27.53
C GLY A 724 36.58 19.05 -28.23
N ASP A 725 37.19 18.47 -29.26
CA ASP A 725 36.67 17.31 -30.01
C ASP A 725 37.03 15.93 -29.37
N ASN A 726 37.24 15.84 -28.04
CA ASN A 726 37.64 14.59 -27.38
C ASN A 726 36.79 14.29 -26.14
N ALA A 727 36.51 13.01 -25.87
CA ALA A 727 35.64 12.56 -24.77
C ALA A 727 36.41 12.11 -23.50
N ILE A 728 35.76 12.12 -22.33
CA ILE A 728 36.32 11.63 -21.04
C ILE A 728 35.41 10.56 -20.40
N ASP A 729 35.99 9.52 -19.77
CA ASP A 729 35.28 8.51 -18.94
C ASP A 729 36.13 8.09 -17.71
N LYS A 730 35.51 7.63 -16.61
CA LYS A 730 36.20 7.31 -15.33
C LYS A 730 35.68 6.03 -14.64
N LYS A 731 36.55 5.07 -14.25
CA LYS A 731 36.32 4.04 -13.17
C LYS A 731 37.48 3.04 -12.95
N ILE A 732 37.56 2.42 -11.76
CA ILE A 732 38.64 1.50 -11.33
C ILE A 732 38.11 0.07 -11.13
N GLN A 733 38.60 -0.91 -11.91
CA GLN A 733 38.82 -2.33 -11.48
C GLN A 733 39.41 -3.32 -12.54
N TYR A 734 40.05 -2.89 -13.64
CA TYR A 734 40.49 -3.85 -14.70
C TYR A 734 41.85 -3.54 -15.33
N LEU A 735 42.78 -3.03 -14.52
CA LEU A 735 44.12 -2.64 -14.95
C LEU A 735 45.11 -3.79 -14.77
N TYR A 736 46.15 -3.84 -15.61
CA TYR A 736 47.31 -4.70 -15.40
C TYR A 736 48.60 -3.89 -15.61
N LEU A 737 49.64 -4.26 -14.88
CA LEU A 737 50.98 -3.70 -15.02
C LEU A 737 51.73 -4.48 -16.10
N GLU A 738 52.20 -3.76 -17.12
CA GLU A 738 53.10 -4.30 -18.13
C GLU A 738 54.23 -3.28 -18.32
N ASN A 739 55.44 -3.65 -17.88
CA ASN A 739 56.66 -2.81 -17.92
C ASN A 739 56.47 -1.42 -17.26
N ASP A 740 56.11 -1.40 -15.97
CA ASP A 740 55.86 -0.20 -15.15
C ASP A 740 54.78 0.77 -15.65
N ASN A 741 54.06 0.40 -16.71
CA ASN A 741 52.95 1.18 -17.26
C ASN A 741 51.62 0.49 -16.99
N ILE A 742 50.68 1.25 -16.43
CA ILE A 742 49.31 0.81 -16.16
C ILE A 742 48.56 0.77 -17.50
N LYS A 743 48.14 -0.42 -17.96
CA LYS A 743 47.33 -0.57 -19.18
C LYS A 743 45.93 -1.10 -18.87
N LEU A 744 44.96 -0.67 -19.68
CA LEU A 744 43.60 -1.20 -19.65
C LEU A 744 43.55 -2.51 -20.46
N LYS A 745 42.96 -3.58 -19.92
CA LYS A 745 42.75 -4.82 -20.70
C LYS A 745 41.90 -4.51 -21.93
N VAL A 746 42.40 -4.84 -23.12
CA VAL A 746 41.69 -4.70 -24.42
C VAL A 746 40.38 -5.49 -24.42
N GLN A 747 40.35 -6.61 -23.69
CA GLN A 747 39.13 -7.37 -23.41
C GLN A 747 38.43 -6.91 -22.12
N SER A 748 38.47 -5.65 -21.69
CA SER A 748 37.69 -5.15 -20.54
C SER A 748 36.33 -4.62 -21.00
N LEU A 749 35.30 -4.60 -20.14
CA LEU A 749 33.99 -4.02 -20.49
C LEU A 749 34.09 -2.53 -20.85
N TYR A 750 35.00 -1.81 -20.20
CA TYR A 750 35.24 -0.39 -20.40
C TYR A 750 35.89 -0.09 -21.74
N HIS A 751 36.77 -0.96 -22.25
CA HIS A 751 37.33 -0.76 -23.59
C HIS A 751 36.23 -0.72 -24.67
N PHE A 752 35.24 -1.61 -24.59
CA PHE A 752 34.07 -1.57 -25.48
C PHE A 752 33.21 -0.31 -25.28
N GLN A 753 33.05 0.16 -24.03
CA GLN A 753 32.32 1.40 -23.75
C GLN A 753 33.03 2.61 -24.37
N LEU A 754 34.35 2.69 -24.22
CA LEU A 754 35.19 3.78 -24.73
C LEU A 754 35.22 3.80 -26.26
N GLN A 755 35.41 2.64 -26.91
CA GLN A 755 35.33 2.53 -28.37
C GLN A 755 33.95 2.92 -28.90
N GLY A 756 32.88 2.58 -28.18
CA GLY A 756 31.52 3.00 -28.52
C GLY A 756 31.26 4.50 -28.37
N GLN A 757 31.74 5.11 -27.28
CA GLN A 757 31.66 6.56 -27.11
C GLN A 757 32.44 7.29 -28.21
N LEU A 758 33.65 6.83 -28.54
CA LEU A 758 34.48 7.40 -29.60
C LEU A 758 33.77 7.37 -30.96
N ARG A 759 33.21 6.21 -31.34
CA ARG A 759 32.46 6.06 -32.60
C ARG A 759 31.24 6.98 -32.68
N ILE A 760 30.41 6.97 -31.64
CA ILE A 760 29.13 7.70 -31.62
C ILE A 760 29.33 9.21 -31.56
N THR A 761 30.41 9.66 -30.92
CA THR A 761 30.77 11.08 -30.87
C THR A 761 31.61 11.54 -32.06
N GLY A 762 32.08 10.62 -32.92
CA GLY A 762 32.97 10.93 -34.05
C GLY A 762 34.38 11.36 -33.64
N THR A 763 34.82 11.03 -32.42
CA THR A 763 36.09 11.51 -31.85
C THR A 763 37.19 10.45 -31.93
N ASN A 764 38.44 10.88 -32.11
CA ASN A 764 39.58 9.96 -32.30
C ASN A 764 40.29 9.57 -30.99
N VAL A 765 40.08 10.33 -29.92
CA VAL A 765 40.81 10.16 -28.65
C VAL A 765 39.87 10.36 -27.45
N CYS A 766 40.02 9.49 -26.45
CA CYS A 766 39.35 9.59 -25.16
C CYS A 766 40.35 9.54 -24.01
N TYR A 767 40.12 10.36 -22.98
CA TYR A 767 40.87 10.33 -21.73
C TYR A 767 40.13 9.51 -20.67
N PHE A 768 40.75 8.41 -20.23
CA PHE A 768 40.23 7.58 -19.16
C PHE A 768 40.88 7.94 -17.83
N VAL A 769 40.11 8.54 -16.90
CA VAL A 769 40.64 9.08 -15.64
C VAL A 769 40.26 8.17 -14.47
N ILE A 770 41.26 7.80 -13.70
CA ILE A 770 41.16 6.97 -12.50
C ILE A 770 41.44 7.86 -11.30
N HIS A 771 40.48 8.01 -10.40
CA HIS A 771 40.59 8.88 -9.22
C HIS A 771 40.29 8.10 -7.93
N ALA A 772 41.25 8.11 -7.01
CA ALA A 772 41.14 7.60 -5.65
C ALA A 772 41.60 8.70 -4.66
N GLU A 773 41.22 8.60 -3.38
CA GLU A 773 41.52 9.64 -2.39
C GLU A 773 43.02 9.91 -2.20
N SER A 774 43.88 8.94 -2.55
CA SER A 774 45.33 9.03 -2.44
C SER A 774 46.09 9.19 -3.77
N TRP A 775 45.46 8.98 -4.94
CA TRP A 775 46.15 9.08 -6.24
C TRP A 775 45.19 9.26 -7.43
N THR A 776 45.68 9.89 -8.51
CA THR A 776 44.95 10.06 -9.78
C THR A 776 45.83 9.64 -10.96
N HIS A 777 45.27 8.91 -11.92
CA HIS A 777 45.98 8.46 -13.12
C HIS A 777 45.12 8.66 -14.37
N ILE A 778 45.76 9.01 -15.49
CA ILE A 778 45.07 9.38 -16.73
C ILE A 778 45.64 8.53 -17.87
N LEU A 779 44.77 7.81 -18.57
CA LEU A 779 45.11 7.01 -19.75
C LEU A 779 44.53 7.64 -21.00
N LYS A 780 45.32 7.70 -22.07
CA LYS A 780 44.88 8.19 -23.39
C LYS A 780 44.57 7.01 -24.30
N ILE A 781 43.33 6.90 -24.76
CA ILE A 781 42.84 5.79 -25.58
C ILE A 781 42.47 6.32 -26.96
N LYS A 782 42.87 5.62 -28.02
CA LYS A 782 42.55 5.96 -29.42
C LYS A 782 41.44 5.07 -29.97
N TYR A 783 40.70 5.60 -30.92
CA TYR A 783 39.69 4.83 -31.66
C TYR A 783 40.35 3.73 -32.50
N ASP A 784 39.78 2.53 -32.46
CA ASP A 784 40.23 1.36 -33.21
C ASP A 784 39.08 0.86 -34.11
N GLU A 785 39.15 1.25 -35.38
CA GLU A 785 38.15 0.94 -36.39
C GLU A 785 38.07 -0.57 -36.70
N LEU A 786 39.22 -1.25 -36.72
CA LEU A 786 39.28 -2.70 -36.94
C LEU A 786 38.63 -3.46 -35.79
N PHE A 787 38.77 -2.96 -34.55
CA PHE A 787 38.10 -3.54 -33.40
C PHE A 787 36.58 -3.35 -33.46
N TRP A 788 36.11 -2.15 -33.85
CA TRP A 788 34.68 -1.86 -33.98
C TRP A 788 34.00 -2.77 -35.02
N ASN A 789 34.52 -2.78 -36.25
CA ASN A 789 33.92 -3.51 -37.37
C ASN A 789 33.91 -5.02 -37.12
N ASN A 790 35.00 -5.57 -36.59
CA ASN A 790 35.13 -7.03 -36.41
C ASN A 790 34.46 -7.58 -35.15
N LYS A 791 34.40 -6.81 -34.05
CA LYS A 791 33.97 -7.33 -32.74
C LYS A 791 32.72 -6.68 -32.17
N MET A 792 32.36 -5.47 -32.58
CA MET A 792 31.25 -4.73 -31.94
C MET A 792 30.03 -4.63 -32.83
N GLU A 793 30.17 -4.09 -34.03
CA GLU A 793 29.04 -3.63 -34.84
C GLU A 793 27.98 -4.72 -35.09
N ASN A 794 28.38 -5.86 -35.65
CA ASN A 794 27.45 -6.97 -35.95
C ASN A 794 26.78 -7.53 -34.69
N GLN A 795 27.49 -7.56 -33.56
CA GLN A 795 26.97 -8.08 -32.30
C GLN A 795 25.94 -7.11 -31.70
N LEU A 796 26.22 -5.80 -31.73
CA LEU A 796 25.30 -4.76 -31.24
C LEU A 796 24.03 -4.69 -32.10
N LYS A 797 24.15 -4.72 -33.44
CA LYS A 797 23.02 -4.75 -34.37
C LYS A 797 22.11 -5.95 -34.11
N SER A 798 22.69 -7.15 -34.05
CA SER A 798 21.92 -8.38 -33.81
C SER A 798 21.26 -8.41 -32.43
N PHE A 799 21.92 -7.89 -31.39
CA PHE A 799 21.32 -7.81 -30.06
C PHE A 799 20.14 -6.85 -30.00
N TYR A 800 20.27 -5.66 -30.61
CA TYR A 800 19.19 -4.68 -30.62
C TYR A 800 17.94 -5.24 -31.31
N LEU A 801 18.11 -5.78 -32.53
CA LEU A 801 17.00 -6.27 -33.34
C LEU A 801 16.36 -7.55 -32.78
N ASP A 802 17.16 -8.51 -32.32
CA ASP A 802 16.66 -9.83 -31.92
C ASP A 802 16.23 -9.89 -30.44
N CYS A 803 16.84 -9.10 -29.56
CA CYS A 803 16.67 -9.22 -28.10
C CYS A 803 15.98 -8.02 -27.47
N LEU A 804 16.41 -6.80 -27.80
CA LEU A 804 15.94 -5.59 -27.13
C LEU A 804 14.63 -5.05 -27.75
N LEU A 805 14.57 -4.98 -29.07
CA LEU A 805 13.43 -4.45 -29.83
C LEU A 805 12.12 -5.24 -29.59
N PRO A 806 12.12 -6.58 -29.53
CA PRO A 806 10.89 -7.33 -29.25
C PRO A 806 10.28 -7.00 -27.88
N GLU A 807 11.11 -6.79 -26.86
CA GLU A 807 10.67 -6.45 -25.51
C GLU A 807 10.23 -4.97 -25.39
N ILE A 808 10.72 -4.09 -26.27
CA ILE A 808 10.25 -2.69 -26.37
C ILE A 808 8.83 -2.63 -26.96
N ILE A 809 8.56 -3.46 -27.98
CA ILE A 809 7.29 -3.47 -28.72
C ILE A 809 6.21 -4.26 -27.96
N ASP A 810 6.54 -5.48 -27.53
CA ASP A 810 5.65 -6.34 -26.74
C ASP A 810 6.34 -6.72 -25.42
N PRO A 811 6.27 -5.86 -24.38
CA PRO A 811 6.95 -6.07 -23.11
C PRO A 811 6.37 -7.28 -22.36
N LYS A 812 6.97 -8.45 -22.56
CA LYS A 812 6.60 -9.71 -21.90
C LYS A 812 6.88 -9.67 -20.40
N TYR A 813 8.00 -9.07 -20.01
CA TYR A 813 8.33 -8.83 -18.62
C TYR A 813 7.27 -7.94 -17.95
N GLY A 814 6.78 -6.90 -18.63
CA GLY A 814 5.76 -5.98 -18.09
C GLY A 814 4.46 -6.67 -17.67
N LYS A 815 4.14 -7.81 -18.27
CA LYS A 815 2.92 -8.57 -17.98
C LYS A 815 3.00 -9.35 -16.67
N ARG A 816 4.19 -9.77 -16.23
CA ARG A 816 4.38 -10.73 -15.12
C ARG A 816 5.49 -10.45 -14.13
N LEU A 817 6.39 -9.54 -14.47
CA LEU A 817 7.53 -9.15 -13.66
C LEU A 817 8.50 -10.31 -13.38
N LEU A 818 8.56 -11.29 -14.29
CA LEU A 818 9.49 -12.40 -14.23
C LEU A 818 10.48 -12.32 -15.38
N ARG A 819 11.77 -12.28 -15.03
CA ARG A 819 12.88 -12.22 -16.00
C ARG A 819 12.90 -13.42 -16.96
N SER A 820 12.23 -14.53 -16.59
CA SER A 820 12.10 -15.71 -17.44
C SER A 820 11.28 -15.47 -18.71
N ASP A 821 10.41 -14.46 -18.72
CA ASP A 821 9.40 -14.29 -19.76
C ASP A 821 9.88 -13.43 -20.94
N ILE A 822 11.00 -12.73 -20.75
CA ILE A 822 11.69 -12.01 -21.83
C ILE A 822 12.06 -13.04 -22.90
N LEU A 823 11.73 -12.72 -24.16
CA LEU A 823 11.96 -13.61 -25.29
C LEU A 823 13.46 -13.80 -25.54
N GLU A 824 13.86 -15.05 -25.75
CA GLU A 824 15.20 -15.38 -26.23
C GLU A 824 15.15 -15.63 -27.75
N PRO A 825 16.12 -15.09 -28.51
CA PRO A 825 16.27 -15.46 -29.92
C PRO A 825 16.56 -16.97 -30.05
N LYS A 826 15.99 -17.61 -31.06
CA LYS A 826 16.18 -19.06 -31.34
C LYS A 826 17.65 -19.49 -31.35
N ARG A 827 18.54 -18.65 -31.92
CA ARG A 827 20.00 -18.89 -31.94
C ARG A 827 20.62 -19.08 -30.54
N ILE A 828 20.17 -18.31 -29.55
CA ILE A 828 20.67 -18.38 -28.17
C ILE A 828 20.07 -19.59 -27.44
N GLU A 829 18.79 -19.88 -27.69
CA GLU A 829 18.09 -21.01 -27.10
C GLU A 829 18.71 -22.35 -27.52
N ASP A 830 19.08 -22.48 -28.81
CA ASP A 830 19.77 -23.65 -29.35
C ASP A 830 21.17 -23.86 -28.74
N GLU A 831 21.94 -22.79 -28.55
CA GLU A 831 23.25 -22.86 -27.90
C GLU A 831 23.16 -23.23 -26.41
N LEU A 832 22.17 -22.68 -25.69
CA LEU A 832 21.91 -23.02 -24.29
C LEU A 832 21.47 -24.48 -24.15
N ASN A 833 20.66 -24.98 -25.08
CA ASN A 833 20.24 -26.38 -25.11
C ASN A 833 21.43 -27.33 -25.41
N LYS A 834 22.34 -26.96 -26.33
CA LYS A 834 23.60 -27.69 -26.56
C LYS A 834 24.49 -27.72 -25.30
N LYS A 835 24.62 -26.60 -24.59
CA LYS A 835 25.38 -26.52 -23.33
C LYS A 835 24.74 -27.35 -22.21
N ARG A 836 23.41 -27.32 -22.07
CA ARG A 836 22.66 -28.16 -21.10
C ARG A 836 22.85 -29.66 -21.38
N LYS A 837 22.79 -30.08 -22.64
CA LYS A 837 23.06 -31.48 -23.04
C LYS A 837 24.48 -31.91 -22.67
N LYS A 838 25.50 -31.08 -22.95
CA LYS A 838 26.90 -31.35 -22.51
C LYS A 838 27.04 -31.43 -21.00
N LYS A 839 26.37 -30.54 -20.24
CA LYS A 839 26.46 -30.49 -18.78
C LYS A 839 25.76 -31.68 -18.11
N ASN A 840 24.61 -32.09 -18.63
CA ASN A 840 23.93 -33.32 -18.19
C ASN A 840 24.73 -34.58 -18.55
N PHE A 841 25.36 -34.61 -19.73
CA PHE A 841 26.25 -35.70 -20.11
C PHE A 841 27.46 -35.83 -19.16
N PHE A 842 28.11 -34.71 -18.80
CA PHE A 842 29.17 -34.69 -17.79
C PHE A 842 28.68 -35.06 -16.39
N ALA A 843 27.53 -34.55 -15.94
CA ALA A 843 26.96 -34.88 -14.64
C ALA A 843 26.59 -36.38 -14.52
N ILE A 844 26.09 -36.99 -15.58
CA ILE A 844 25.84 -38.43 -15.64
C ILE A 844 27.16 -39.21 -15.59
N PHE A 845 28.21 -38.73 -16.27
CA PHE A 845 29.54 -39.34 -16.21
C PHE A 845 30.21 -39.23 -14.83
N THR A 846 29.98 -38.13 -14.10
CA THR A 846 30.49 -37.93 -12.73
C THR A 846 29.70 -38.67 -11.66
N ILE A 847 28.47 -39.13 -11.96
CA ILE A 847 27.68 -40.01 -11.07
C ILE A 847 28.00 -41.50 -11.33
N LEU A 848 28.54 -41.82 -12.51
CA LEU A 848 28.93 -43.17 -12.91
C LEU A 848 30.41 -43.52 -12.62
N TYR A 849 31.21 -42.54 -12.22
CA TYR A 849 32.57 -42.69 -11.66
C TYR A 849 32.52 -42.45 -10.16
#